data_AF-A0A8B6EPL8-F1
#
_entry.id   AF-A0A8B6EPL8-F1
#
_cell.length_a   1.000
_cell.length_b   1.000
_cell.length_c   1.000
_cell.angle_alpha   90.00
_cell.angle_beta   90.00
_cell.angle_gamma   90.00
#
_symmetry.space_group_name_H-M   'P 1'
#
loop_
_entity.id
_entity.type
_entity.pdbx_description
1 polymer ?
#
loop_
_entity_poly.entity_id
_entity_poly.type
_entity_poly.pdbx_seq_one_letter_code
_entity_poly.pdbx_strand_id
1 'polypeptide(L)'
;MARPKEKIPSSKTKTFLERCQHEKDNLKQSVIKQLQKDLGSLLHNEEHSDLMIRAEGKEVKVHKFILKSRCPAVFDRFLELSTGEDSDVLVMPSWVTYKTVLFIVRKLYFVETEPLDETVDKQDEILMDYLKSLLFQHQTVATYGCEKSNNQHQITIEAENGENDISNNQCKNHADIADSKLCQKETTSQIKQEGEPSHGGASEEDLTINSMNNVNNLEEIHKDSQIGNGCVNSGEINNVQSSFSDMIKLSYGLTLPYETCNRVGEDLLRGYLQESYTDCQITVSGDHFKVHKCILSSRSSYFAAMLGGSWRETVSDINLEGVSPSVVEQLLLYLYGGVVDLMESCAVEEFIMTADMYGLEGIKTVVVSYLKRDYCHMFHKLCPGCEELLPEALTIAVAFRMDPLRDRCVDWINRNVLKTWRSKSLAKQPQEVLDVCYQKAVDEMNEESVFEILLNCENLNQNVQRLRWCEPLLCLITKVNDSAIEFISCNFVQVLNSSAFYKLDKGLGYKISLLKDIFDVVIKSLPINKACEAYHSLLLNCIQIKEVEEEGVWSQDFCDFITFLFQKCEDFLKLHVHQVINTPGWDLLSKDTQAKLLQGGNFVVLKNPSPDPKKLAKARTVIRRNYIPVLPVRKTTKVKAKTVSKPRDNGSTTHQSIPTDQNNGNDTKRGETTHDQSENTREATASGACAVEDDLEVLGAGVQMEAPVECKDLEQNVATGLAGMTCEERRIAAVVGALIADAAAQPLHWNYNIDKLNTIIGDQKEIAFWEPSANPFYCRPRGSHSCYGDQSYVILKSLVTNNGLDVRNLQKSTYEFFGPNTDYDDKDNKEYQSKSDVSKKVYPIKAGWRHGSVKEFLKKYEQGLEDTGCDKDEQMDCVLRIVPVVALYAGRPDMLEKAESVIRVTQNSDTSVAVGLAAARILEQYILYGKKEDAIECVIEELNNPNRSNPQDLDKALAGQLREVLQCKDIDHRTAAKKFRID
;
A
#
# COMPACT_ATOMS: atom_id res chain seq x y z
N MET A 1 -21.78 -4.63 14.16
CA MET A 1 -23.10 -3.97 13.96
C MET A 1 -24.08 -4.99 13.39
N ALA A 2 -25.37 -4.94 13.76
CA ALA A 2 -26.38 -5.86 13.22
C ALA A 2 -26.71 -5.51 11.75
N ARG A 3 -26.69 -6.51 10.87
CA ARG A 3 -27.03 -6.43 9.44
C ARG A 3 -28.31 -5.60 9.23
N PRO A 4 -28.33 -4.59 8.35
CA PRO A 4 -29.57 -3.95 7.93
C PRO A 4 -30.46 -5.01 7.28
N LYS A 5 -31.54 -5.38 7.96
CA LYS A 5 -32.57 -6.26 7.39
C LYS A 5 -33.17 -5.53 6.17
N GLU A 6 -33.15 -6.22 5.03
CA GLU A 6 -34.01 -5.98 3.86
C GLU A 6 -33.89 -4.64 3.13
N LYS A 7 -32.82 -4.42 2.35
CA LYS A 7 -32.82 -3.43 1.24
C LYS A 7 -31.94 -3.81 0.03
N ILE A 8 -31.92 -5.09 -0.38
CA ILE A 8 -31.37 -5.46 -1.70
C ILE A 8 -32.54 -5.41 -2.71
N PRO A 9 -32.44 -4.69 -3.84
CA PRO A 9 -33.49 -4.66 -4.84
C PRO A 9 -33.82 -6.08 -5.32
N SER A 10 -35.10 -6.41 -5.36
CA SER A 10 -35.70 -7.72 -5.68
C SER A 10 -35.51 -8.19 -7.14
N SER A 11 -34.51 -7.68 -7.86
CA SER A 11 -34.20 -8.06 -9.24
C SER A 11 -32.70 -7.94 -9.47
N LYS A 12 -31.94 -8.97 -9.08
CA LYS A 12 -30.54 -9.12 -9.50
C LYS A 12 -30.54 -9.48 -10.98
N THR A 13 -29.96 -8.63 -11.83
CA THR A 13 -29.88 -8.90 -13.27
C THR A 13 -29.06 -10.17 -13.51
N LYS A 14 -29.38 -10.90 -14.60
CA LYS A 14 -28.62 -12.11 -14.98
C LYS A 14 -27.11 -11.83 -15.07
N THR A 15 -26.74 -10.69 -15.65
CA THR A 15 -25.36 -10.22 -15.77
C THR A 15 -24.66 -9.98 -14.43
N PHE A 16 -25.39 -9.50 -13.42
CA PHE A 16 -24.84 -9.34 -12.06
C PHE A 16 -24.57 -10.69 -11.42
N LEU A 17 -25.51 -11.64 -11.54
CA LEU A 17 -25.35 -12.99 -11.01
C LEU A 17 -24.19 -13.73 -11.68
N GLU A 18 -24.07 -13.63 -13.01
CA GLU A 18 -22.94 -14.19 -13.77
C GLU A 18 -21.59 -13.62 -13.31
N ARG A 19 -21.51 -12.30 -13.09
CA ARG A 19 -20.29 -11.67 -12.57
C ARG A 19 -19.97 -12.10 -11.14
N CYS A 20 -20.97 -12.18 -10.27
CA CYS A 20 -20.79 -12.68 -8.90
C CYS A 20 -20.32 -14.13 -8.88
N GLN A 21 -20.88 -14.97 -9.75
CA GLN A 21 -20.48 -16.36 -9.87
C GLN A 21 -19.05 -16.46 -10.40
N HIS A 22 -18.69 -15.69 -11.43
CA HIS A 22 -17.33 -15.68 -11.97
C HIS A 22 -16.27 -15.26 -10.94
N GLU A 23 -16.53 -14.20 -10.16
CA GLU A 23 -15.61 -13.80 -9.07
C GLU A 23 -15.53 -14.88 -7.98
N LYS A 24 -16.65 -15.52 -7.64
CA LYS A 24 -16.69 -16.65 -6.69
C LYS A 24 -15.88 -17.85 -7.19
N ASP A 25 -16.02 -18.20 -8.46
CA ASP A 25 -15.29 -19.32 -9.07
C ASP A 25 -13.78 -19.06 -9.07
N ASN A 26 -13.35 -17.84 -9.41
CA ASN A 26 -11.95 -17.44 -9.34
C ASN A 26 -11.39 -17.55 -7.92
N LEU A 27 -12.15 -17.09 -6.91
CA LEU A 27 -11.78 -17.20 -5.51
C LEU A 27 -11.66 -18.67 -5.09
N LYS A 28 -12.64 -19.51 -5.47
CA LYS A 28 -12.59 -20.95 -5.20
C LYS A 28 -11.34 -21.60 -5.79
N GLN A 29 -10.97 -21.27 -7.02
CA GLN A 29 -9.75 -21.81 -7.64
C GLN A 29 -8.49 -21.46 -6.84
N SER A 30 -8.40 -20.24 -6.30
CA SER A 30 -7.29 -19.85 -5.42
C SER A 30 -7.28 -20.67 -4.12
N VAL A 31 -8.44 -20.85 -3.49
CA VAL A 31 -8.59 -21.65 -2.25
C VAL A 31 -8.29 -23.12 -2.50
N ILE A 32 -8.70 -23.69 -3.64
CA ILE A 32 -8.40 -25.07 -4.04
C ILE A 32 -6.89 -25.31 -4.11
N LYS A 33 -6.16 -24.42 -4.79
CA LYS A 33 -4.70 -24.54 -4.93
C LYS A 33 -4.01 -24.50 -3.58
N GLN A 34 -4.44 -23.60 -2.71
CA GLN A 34 -3.90 -23.51 -1.35
C GLN A 34 -4.25 -24.78 -0.53
N LEU A 35 -5.48 -25.28 -0.63
CA LEU A 35 -5.91 -26.52 0.02
C LEU A 35 -5.09 -27.74 -0.40
N GLN A 36 -4.82 -27.85 -1.70
CA GLN A 36 -3.99 -28.93 -2.23
C GLN A 36 -2.53 -28.81 -1.79
N LYS A 37 -1.97 -27.60 -1.78
CA LYS A 37 -0.60 -27.35 -1.31
C LYS A 37 -0.43 -27.73 0.16
N ASP A 38 -1.37 -27.32 1.01
CA ASP A 38 -1.32 -27.55 2.46
C ASP A 38 -1.58 -29.03 2.80
N LEU A 39 -2.47 -29.71 2.06
CA LEU A 39 -2.64 -31.16 2.20
C LEU A 39 -1.39 -31.91 1.72
N GLY A 40 -0.72 -31.44 0.67
CA GLY A 40 0.51 -32.04 0.17
C GLY A 40 1.71 -31.91 1.13
N SER A 41 1.81 -30.78 1.85
CA SER A 41 2.87 -30.57 2.84
C SER A 41 2.73 -31.48 4.05
N LEU A 42 1.50 -31.84 4.45
CA LEU A 42 1.24 -32.77 5.55
C LEU A 42 1.92 -34.13 5.36
N LEU A 43 1.92 -34.69 4.14
CA LEU A 43 2.56 -35.98 3.88
C LEU A 43 4.10 -35.88 3.95
N HIS A 44 4.68 -34.73 3.64
CA HIS A 44 6.14 -34.53 3.62
C HIS A 44 6.72 -34.18 4.99
N ASN A 45 5.99 -33.40 5.79
CA ASN A 45 6.48 -32.91 7.07
C ASN A 45 6.31 -33.94 8.21
N GLU A 46 5.41 -34.91 8.03
CA GLU A 46 5.08 -35.95 9.03
C GLU A 46 4.61 -35.40 10.40
N GLU A 47 4.26 -34.12 10.48
CA GLU A 47 3.82 -33.46 11.70
C GLU A 47 2.41 -33.93 12.10
N HIS A 48 2.23 -34.29 13.38
CA HIS A 48 0.97 -34.81 13.92
C HIS A 48 0.44 -36.08 13.24
N SER A 49 1.30 -36.86 12.57
CA SER A 49 0.91 -38.18 12.05
C SER A 49 0.51 -39.12 13.20
N ASP A 50 -0.66 -39.74 13.10
CA ASP A 50 -1.24 -40.65 14.10
C ASP A 50 -1.35 -42.10 13.59
N LEU A 51 -0.81 -42.39 12.40
CA LEU A 51 -0.77 -43.72 11.81
C LEU A 51 0.52 -43.95 11.03
N MET A 52 1.13 -45.11 11.21
CA MET A 52 2.28 -45.57 10.44
C MET A 52 1.89 -46.79 9.60
N ILE A 53 2.22 -46.79 8.31
CA ILE A 53 2.01 -47.95 7.43
C ILE A 53 3.38 -48.53 7.07
N ARG A 54 3.63 -49.80 7.42
CA ARG A 54 4.87 -50.52 7.14
C ARG A 54 4.66 -51.56 6.04
N ALA A 55 5.43 -51.48 4.96
CA ALA A 55 5.43 -52.42 3.84
C ALA A 55 6.87 -52.68 3.38
N GLU A 56 7.25 -53.94 3.15
CA GLU A 56 8.60 -54.35 2.74
C GLU A 56 9.74 -53.79 3.63
N GLY A 57 9.49 -53.63 4.93
CA GLY A 57 10.46 -53.06 5.87
C GLY A 57 10.69 -51.55 5.73
N LYS A 58 9.91 -50.86 4.90
CA LYS A 58 9.85 -49.39 4.80
C LYS A 58 8.57 -48.86 5.43
N GLU A 59 8.59 -47.61 5.87
CA GLU A 59 7.52 -46.98 6.64
C GLU A 59 7.06 -45.68 5.98
N VAL A 60 5.76 -45.39 6.08
CA VAL A 60 5.15 -44.10 5.71
C VAL A 60 4.29 -43.63 6.87
N LYS A 61 4.51 -42.42 7.37
CA LYS A 61 3.64 -41.81 8.38
C LYS A 61 2.52 -41.03 7.70
N VAL A 62 1.30 -41.23 8.18
CA VAL A 62 0.07 -40.68 7.62
C VAL A 62 -0.92 -40.30 8.74
N HIS A 63 -2.02 -39.69 8.34
CA HIS A 63 -3.08 -39.21 9.23
C HIS A 63 -4.37 -40.04 9.03
N LYS A 64 -4.90 -40.68 10.08
CA LYS A 64 -6.15 -41.47 10.05
C LYS A 64 -7.31 -40.63 9.52
N PHE A 65 -7.42 -39.39 9.99
CA PHE A 65 -8.44 -38.44 9.56
C PHE A 65 -8.46 -38.26 8.03
N ILE A 66 -7.30 -38.05 7.40
CA ILE A 66 -7.21 -37.84 5.96
C ILE A 66 -7.61 -39.10 5.20
N LEU A 67 -7.09 -40.27 5.59
CA LEU A 67 -7.41 -41.52 4.90
C LEU A 67 -8.91 -41.84 5.00
N LYS A 68 -9.47 -41.75 6.20
CA LYS A 68 -10.91 -42.04 6.42
C LYS A 68 -11.80 -41.03 5.70
N SER A 69 -11.46 -39.74 5.72
CA SER A 69 -12.29 -38.70 5.08
C SER A 69 -12.24 -38.78 3.56
N ARG A 70 -11.04 -39.01 2.98
CA ARG A 70 -10.84 -39.02 1.53
C ARG A 70 -11.34 -40.31 0.87
N CYS A 71 -11.12 -41.46 1.50
CA CYS A 71 -11.61 -42.74 0.98
C CYS A 71 -11.79 -43.77 2.12
N PRO A 72 -12.98 -43.82 2.75
CA PRO A 72 -13.27 -44.75 3.83
C PRO A 72 -12.98 -46.22 3.45
N ALA A 73 -13.34 -46.62 2.23
CA ALA A 73 -13.18 -48.00 1.76
C ALA A 73 -11.70 -48.44 1.69
N VAL A 74 -10.80 -47.56 1.23
CA VAL A 74 -9.37 -47.85 1.20
C VAL A 74 -8.79 -47.93 2.61
N PHE A 75 -9.21 -47.04 3.51
CA PHE A 75 -8.79 -47.06 4.91
C PHE A 75 -9.25 -48.33 5.62
N ASP A 76 -10.52 -48.71 5.48
CA ASP A 76 -11.08 -49.93 6.06
C ASP A 76 -10.36 -51.17 5.49
N ARG A 77 -10.00 -51.15 4.21
CA ARG A 77 -9.22 -52.23 3.59
C ARG A 77 -7.78 -52.33 4.12
N PHE A 78 -7.11 -51.21 4.37
CA PHE A 78 -5.79 -51.21 5.01
C PHE A 78 -5.86 -51.77 6.45
N LEU A 79 -6.93 -51.48 7.19
CA LEU A 79 -7.16 -52.08 8.49
C LEU A 79 -7.37 -53.60 8.41
N GLU A 80 -8.20 -54.08 7.48
CA GLU A 80 -8.45 -55.52 7.27
C GLU A 80 -7.21 -56.31 6.85
N LEU A 81 -6.33 -55.71 6.05
CA LEU A 81 -5.12 -56.35 5.55
C LEU A 81 -3.96 -56.34 6.56
N SER A 82 -4.00 -55.46 7.55
CA SER A 82 -2.95 -55.34 8.55
C SER A 82 -2.79 -56.65 9.34
N THR A 83 -1.54 -57.08 9.51
CA THR A 83 -1.20 -58.30 10.26
C THR A 83 -0.72 -58.03 11.69
N GLY A 84 -0.61 -56.74 12.07
CA GLY A 84 -0.15 -56.31 13.40
C GLY A 84 -1.29 -56.14 14.42
N GLU A 85 -0.96 -56.27 15.70
CA GLU A 85 -1.90 -56.02 16.83
C GLU A 85 -2.02 -54.55 17.22
N ASP A 86 -1.08 -53.69 16.78
CA ASP A 86 -1.04 -52.26 17.10
C ASP A 86 -1.96 -51.46 16.16
N SER A 87 -2.91 -50.69 16.72
CA SER A 87 -3.85 -49.88 15.96
C SER A 87 -3.22 -48.68 15.26
N ASP A 88 -2.01 -48.29 15.71
CA ASP A 88 -1.31 -47.10 15.20
C ASP A 88 -0.19 -47.47 14.20
N VAL A 89 0.08 -48.78 14.03
CA VAL A 89 1.05 -49.31 13.07
C VAL A 89 0.43 -50.41 12.21
N LEU A 90 0.07 -50.09 10.97
CA LEU A 90 -0.46 -51.06 10.01
C LEU A 90 0.69 -51.78 9.30
N VAL A 91 0.85 -53.07 9.58
CA VAL A 91 1.87 -53.92 8.95
C VAL A 91 1.24 -54.65 7.77
N MET A 92 1.60 -54.22 6.56
CA MET A 92 1.07 -54.78 5.33
C MET A 92 1.65 -56.17 5.05
N PRO A 93 0.86 -57.08 4.44
CA PRO A 93 1.33 -58.40 4.03
C PRO A 93 2.49 -58.33 3.01
N SER A 94 3.30 -59.39 2.93
CA SER A 94 4.49 -59.46 2.07
C SER A 94 4.21 -59.31 0.56
N TRP A 95 2.96 -59.45 0.13
CA TRP A 95 2.54 -59.26 -1.27
C TRP A 95 2.07 -57.84 -1.57
N VAL A 96 2.04 -56.93 -0.58
CA VAL A 96 1.75 -55.50 -0.79
C VAL A 96 3.07 -54.74 -0.74
N THR A 97 3.50 -54.18 -1.87
CA THR A 97 4.77 -53.45 -1.95
C THR A 97 4.69 -52.05 -1.34
N TYR A 98 5.84 -51.52 -0.93
CA TYR A 98 5.94 -50.14 -0.44
C TYR A 98 5.54 -49.12 -1.52
N LYS A 99 5.87 -49.39 -2.80
CA LYS A 99 5.51 -48.52 -3.92
C LYS A 99 4.00 -48.38 -4.06
N THR A 100 3.25 -49.49 -3.91
CA THR A 100 1.79 -49.51 -3.99
C THR A 100 1.15 -48.71 -2.85
N VAL A 101 1.61 -48.91 -1.61
CA VAL A 101 1.14 -48.11 -0.46
C VAL A 101 1.40 -46.62 -0.68
N LEU A 102 2.62 -46.26 -1.08
CA LEU A 102 3.01 -44.86 -1.29
C LEU A 102 2.20 -44.21 -2.43
N PHE A 103 1.91 -44.95 -3.50
CA PHE A 103 1.05 -44.48 -4.59
C PHE A 103 -0.35 -44.10 -4.08
N ILE A 104 -0.98 -44.99 -3.32
CA ILE A 104 -2.36 -44.78 -2.82
C ILE A 104 -2.39 -43.62 -1.84
N VAL A 105 -1.47 -43.59 -0.88
CA VAL A 105 -1.36 -42.50 0.09
C VAL A 105 -1.14 -41.18 -0.65
N ARG A 106 -0.24 -41.12 -1.64
CA ARG A 106 -0.06 -39.91 -2.45
C ARG A 106 -1.33 -39.49 -3.17
N LYS A 107 -2.15 -40.42 -3.70
CA LYS A 107 -3.43 -40.07 -4.34
C LYS A 107 -4.50 -39.52 -3.37
N LEU A 108 -4.44 -39.89 -2.09
CA LEU A 108 -5.36 -39.37 -1.09
C LEU A 108 -4.98 -37.93 -0.65
N TYR A 109 -3.68 -37.61 -0.64
CA TYR A 109 -3.13 -36.29 -0.25
C TYR A 109 -2.94 -35.32 -1.43
N PHE A 110 -2.61 -35.81 -2.63
CA PHE A 110 -2.36 -35.03 -3.84
C PHE A 110 -3.44 -35.29 -4.90
N VAL A 111 -4.06 -34.22 -5.40
CA VAL A 111 -5.07 -34.29 -6.47
C VAL A 111 -4.45 -34.16 -7.87
N GLU A 112 -3.31 -33.47 -8.01
CA GLU A 112 -2.64 -33.31 -9.30
C GLU A 112 -1.59 -34.40 -9.53
N THR A 113 -1.65 -35.00 -10.73
CA THR A 113 -0.90 -36.15 -11.20
C THR A 113 0.49 -35.75 -11.68
N GLU A 114 1.53 -35.96 -10.88
CA GLU A 114 2.79 -36.36 -11.51
C GLU A 114 2.64 -37.80 -12.04
N PRO A 115 3.04 -38.06 -13.30
CA PRO A 115 3.13 -39.43 -13.79
C PRO A 115 4.26 -40.13 -13.02
N LEU A 116 3.90 -41.08 -12.17
CA LEU A 116 4.89 -41.99 -11.61
C LEU A 116 5.42 -42.89 -12.72
N ASP A 117 6.73 -42.97 -12.81
CA ASP A 117 7.51 -43.88 -13.66
C ASP A 117 6.85 -45.28 -13.67
N GLU A 118 6.38 -45.73 -14.85
CA GLU A 118 5.49 -46.89 -15.08
C GLU A 118 6.19 -48.27 -14.85
N THR A 119 7.00 -48.40 -13.81
CA THR A 119 7.57 -49.69 -13.40
C THR A 119 6.87 -50.20 -12.14
N VAL A 120 5.57 -50.48 -12.29
CA VAL A 120 4.80 -51.29 -11.33
C VAL A 120 5.16 -52.74 -11.58
N ASP A 121 5.60 -53.46 -10.55
CA ASP A 121 5.88 -54.90 -10.65
C ASP A 121 4.59 -55.65 -11.01
N LYS A 122 4.67 -56.61 -11.94
CA LYS A 122 3.53 -57.40 -12.46
C LYS A 122 2.72 -58.14 -11.37
N GLN A 123 3.26 -58.27 -10.15
CA GLN A 123 2.58 -58.88 -9.01
C GLN A 123 1.53 -57.95 -8.35
N ASP A 124 1.64 -56.63 -8.53
CA ASP A 124 0.77 -55.64 -7.91
C ASP A 124 -0.42 -55.22 -8.77
N GLU A 125 -0.49 -55.65 -10.03
CA GLU A 125 -1.45 -55.14 -11.03
C GLU A 125 -2.91 -55.38 -10.60
N ILE A 126 -3.22 -56.54 -10.02
CA ILE A 126 -4.58 -56.91 -9.57
C ILE A 126 -5.00 -56.09 -8.33
N LEU A 127 -4.11 -55.92 -7.35
CA LEU A 127 -4.38 -55.12 -6.16
C LEU A 127 -4.51 -53.64 -6.53
N MET A 128 -3.63 -53.16 -7.40
CA MET A 128 -3.66 -51.79 -7.92
C MET A 128 -4.94 -51.55 -8.70
N ASP A 129 -5.41 -52.47 -9.54
CA ASP A 129 -6.66 -52.32 -10.28
C ASP A 129 -7.89 -52.41 -9.37
N TYR A 130 -7.86 -53.26 -8.33
CA TYR A 130 -8.90 -53.27 -7.30
C TYR A 130 -8.93 -51.98 -6.48
N LEU A 131 -7.79 -51.50 -5.99
CA LEU A 131 -7.71 -50.28 -5.18
C LEU A 131 -7.96 -49.02 -6.02
N LYS A 132 -7.52 -49.00 -7.29
CA LYS A 132 -8.00 -48.02 -8.28
C LYS A 132 -9.51 -48.10 -8.41
N SER A 133 -10.11 -49.29 -8.55
CA SER A 133 -11.57 -49.41 -8.66
C SER A 133 -12.29 -48.84 -7.44
N LEU A 134 -11.75 -48.97 -6.22
CA LEU A 134 -12.29 -48.34 -5.01
C LEU A 134 -12.10 -46.81 -5.01
N LEU A 135 -10.94 -46.31 -5.46
CA LEU A 135 -10.69 -44.88 -5.65
C LEU A 135 -11.63 -44.26 -6.71
N PHE A 136 -11.97 -45.01 -7.77
CA PHE A 136 -12.82 -44.56 -8.88
C PHE A 136 -14.32 -44.79 -8.64
N GLN A 137 -14.74 -45.78 -7.84
CA GLN A 137 -16.13 -45.97 -7.42
C GLN A 137 -16.66 -44.76 -6.62
N HIS A 138 -15.78 -44.07 -5.88
CA HIS A 138 -16.09 -42.83 -5.19
C HIS A 138 -16.23 -41.61 -6.14
N GLN A 139 -15.74 -41.69 -7.38
CA GLN A 139 -15.89 -40.63 -8.39
C GLN A 139 -17.24 -40.74 -9.15
N THR A 140 -17.84 -41.92 -9.24
CA THR A 140 -19.06 -42.16 -10.03
C THR A 140 -20.38 -41.84 -9.33
N VAL A 141 -20.39 -41.50 -8.03
CA VAL A 141 -21.64 -41.22 -7.29
C VAL A 141 -22.13 -39.77 -7.46
N ALA A 142 -21.37 -38.91 -8.15
CA ALA A 142 -21.65 -37.47 -8.26
C ALA A 142 -22.23 -36.99 -9.62
N THR A 143 -22.62 -37.88 -10.53
CA THR A 143 -23.16 -37.50 -11.86
C THR A 143 -24.69 -37.54 -11.99
N TYR A 144 -25.43 -37.82 -10.92
CA TYR A 144 -26.89 -37.64 -10.89
C TYR A 144 -27.27 -36.44 -10.02
N GLY A 145 -26.92 -35.24 -10.47
CA GLY A 145 -27.24 -34.05 -9.68
C GLY A 145 -26.99 -32.68 -10.28
N CYS A 146 -26.65 -32.52 -11.57
CA CYS A 146 -26.66 -31.18 -12.17
C CYS A 146 -26.63 -31.21 -13.71
N GLU A 147 -27.76 -31.46 -14.36
CA GLU A 147 -28.00 -30.95 -15.71
C GLU A 147 -29.45 -30.50 -15.88
N LYS A 148 -29.67 -29.19 -15.83
CA LYS A 148 -30.73 -28.55 -16.63
C LYS A 148 -30.21 -27.29 -17.31
N SER A 149 -30.24 -27.39 -18.64
CA SER A 149 -30.55 -26.36 -19.65
C SER A 149 -29.57 -25.21 -19.86
N ASN A 150 -28.82 -25.24 -20.97
CA ASN A 150 -29.15 -24.54 -22.22
C ASN A 150 -27.94 -24.44 -23.15
N ASN A 151 -27.92 -25.17 -24.26
CA ASN A 151 -28.31 -24.61 -25.55
C ASN A 151 -28.08 -25.62 -26.68
N GLN A 152 -29.10 -25.74 -27.51
CA GLN A 152 -29.08 -26.37 -28.82
C GLN A 152 -27.98 -25.73 -29.68
N HIS A 153 -27.16 -26.54 -30.33
CA HIS A 153 -26.87 -26.38 -31.75
C HIS A 153 -26.61 -27.76 -32.37
N GLN A 154 -27.37 -28.00 -33.43
CA GLN A 154 -27.54 -29.22 -34.18
C GLN A 154 -26.44 -29.31 -35.24
N ILE A 155 -25.63 -30.37 -35.23
CA ILE A 155 -24.95 -30.85 -36.43
C ILE A 155 -25.09 -32.37 -36.48
N THR A 156 -25.94 -32.80 -37.41
CA THR A 156 -26.16 -34.15 -37.90
C THR A 156 -24.92 -34.63 -38.64
N ILE A 157 -24.33 -35.79 -38.30
CA ILE A 157 -23.78 -36.74 -39.29
C ILE A 157 -24.02 -38.16 -38.78
N GLU A 158 -24.60 -38.95 -39.67
CA GLU A 158 -25.02 -40.33 -39.59
C GLU A 158 -23.84 -41.30 -39.40
N ALA A 159 -24.09 -42.40 -38.68
CA ALA A 159 -23.46 -43.68 -39.02
C ALA A 159 -24.40 -44.82 -38.60
N GLU A 160 -24.87 -45.50 -39.63
CA GLU A 160 -25.71 -46.67 -39.66
C GLU A 160 -25.10 -47.88 -38.93
N ASN A 161 -26.01 -48.65 -38.31
CA ASN A 161 -26.20 -50.09 -38.42
C ASN A 161 -25.01 -51.04 -38.21
N GLY A 162 -25.27 -52.10 -37.43
CA GLY A 162 -24.69 -53.39 -37.76
C GLY A 162 -24.57 -54.39 -36.63
N GLU A 163 -25.70 -54.73 -36.04
CA GLU A 163 -26.10 -56.06 -35.57
C GLU A 163 -25.12 -57.23 -35.83
N ASN A 164 -24.91 -58.06 -34.80
CA ASN A 164 -25.61 -59.35 -34.70
C ASN A 164 -25.16 -60.08 -33.41
N ASP A 165 -25.86 -60.99 -32.76
CA ASP A 165 -27.25 -61.43 -32.62
C ASP A 165 -27.11 -62.81 -31.90
N ILE A 166 -28.25 -63.38 -31.51
CA ILE A 166 -28.51 -64.80 -31.20
C ILE A 166 -28.47 -65.24 -29.71
N SER A 167 -29.67 -65.15 -29.08
CA SER A 167 -30.46 -66.22 -28.41
C SER A 167 -29.80 -67.14 -27.33
N ASN A 168 -30.45 -67.63 -26.27
CA ASN A 168 -31.77 -68.28 -26.24
C ASN A 168 -32.20 -68.58 -24.77
N ASN A 169 -33.34 -68.04 -24.35
CA ASN A 169 -34.55 -68.69 -23.79
C ASN A 169 -34.59 -69.78 -22.66
N GLN A 170 -35.72 -69.66 -21.92
CA GLN A 170 -36.50 -70.62 -21.08
C GLN A 170 -36.14 -70.71 -19.57
N CYS A 171 -37.08 -70.70 -18.61
CA CYS A 171 -38.55 -70.70 -18.61
C CYS A 171 -39.09 -70.37 -17.17
N LYS A 172 -40.17 -69.54 -17.09
CA LYS A 172 -41.41 -69.66 -16.26
C LYS A 172 -41.31 -69.82 -14.72
N ASN A 173 -42.13 -69.20 -13.85
CA ASN A 173 -43.45 -68.56 -14.01
C ASN A 173 -43.97 -67.95 -12.67
N HIS A 174 -44.89 -66.97 -12.83
CA HIS A 174 -46.01 -66.54 -11.95
C HIS A 174 -45.73 -65.84 -10.60
N ALA A 175 -46.53 -64.87 -10.09
CA ALA A 175 -47.55 -63.92 -10.60
C ALA A 175 -48.11 -63.10 -9.40
N ASP A 176 -48.94 -62.10 -9.73
CA ASP A 176 -49.92 -61.34 -8.92
C ASP A 176 -49.50 -59.88 -8.58
N ILE A 177 -49.97 -58.86 -9.31
CA ILE A 177 -51.31 -58.22 -9.44
C ILE A 177 -51.51 -57.10 -8.39
N ALA A 178 -51.61 -55.84 -8.87
CA ALA A 178 -52.75 -54.91 -8.68
C ALA A 178 -52.35 -53.41 -8.67
N ASP A 179 -53.01 -52.67 -9.56
CA ASP A 179 -53.70 -51.39 -9.33
C ASP A 179 -52.98 -50.09 -8.91
N SER A 180 -52.88 -49.21 -9.93
CA SER A 180 -53.74 -48.02 -10.08
C SER A 180 -53.10 -46.63 -9.94
N LYS A 181 -53.54 -45.79 -10.89
CA LYS A 181 -53.51 -44.33 -10.98
C LYS A 181 -52.14 -43.68 -11.25
N LEU A 182 -51.88 -43.41 -12.54
CA LEU A 182 -51.65 -42.03 -12.93
C LEU A 182 -52.27 -41.72 -14.29
N CYS A 183 -52.96 -40.59 -14.31
CA CYS A 183 -53.77 -40.07 -15.39
C CYS A 183 -52.92 -39.15 -16.29
N GLN A 184 -53.25 -39.19 -17.58
CA GLN A 184 -53.22 -38.07 -18.54
C GLN A 184 -51.87 -37.62 -19.14
N LYS A 185 -51.56 -38.26 -20.29
CA LYS A 185 -51.77 -37.74 -21.66
C LYS A 185 -51.52 -36.25 -21.96
N GLU A 186 -50.66 -36.10 -22.97
CA GLU A 186 -50.87 -35.34 -24.22
C GLU A 186 -50.92 -33.81 -24.13
N THR A 187 -49.81 -33.19 -24.55
CA THR A 187 -49.86 -32.00 -25.40
C THR A 187 -50.61 -32.32 -26.70
N THR A 188 -51.71 -31.60 -26.96
CA THR A 188 -52.19 -31.38 -28.33
C THR A 188 -52.58 -29.91 -28.47
N SER A 189 -51.81 -29.17 -29.25
CA SER A 189 -52.25 -27.93 -29.89
C SER A 189 -52.14 -28.14 -31.40
N GLN A 190 -53.27 -28.48 -32.02
CA GLN A 190 -53.55 -28.18 -33.42
C GLN A 190 -54.33 -26.87 -33.45
N ILE A 191 -53.82 -25.85 -34.14
CA ILE A 191 -54.68 -24.86 -34.81
C ILE A 191 -54.02 -24.47 -36.15
N LYS A 192 -54.66 -24.88 -37.26
CA LYS A 192 -54.93 -24.00 -38.42
C LYS A 192 -56.41 -23.60 -38.23
N GLN A 193 -56.85 -22.35 -38.38
CA GLN A 193 -57.00 -21.60 -39.64
C GLN A 193 -57.41 -20.15 -39.32
N GLU A 194 -57.00 -19.24 -40.22
CA GLU A 194 -57.73 -18.08 -40.76
C GLU A 194 -58.04 -16.83 -39.90
N GLY A 195 -57.67 -15.67 -40.45
CA GLY A 195 -58.40 -14.40 -40.28
C GLY A 195 -57.58 -13.16 -39.87
N GLU A 196 -57.02 -12.45 -40.85
CA GLU A 196 -56.81 -10.98 -40.82
C GLU A 196 -58.18 -10.23 -40.72
N PRO A 197 -58.29 -8.88 -40.61
CA PRO A 197 -57.27 -7.81 -40.69
C PRO A 197 -57.42 -6.62 -39.68
N SER A 198 -56.52 -5.63 -39.83
CA SER A 198 -56.73 -4.17 -39.65
C SER A 198 -56.71 -3.61 -38.22
N HIS A 199 -56.33 -2.37 -37.91
CA HIS A 199 -55.56 -1.28 -38.54
C HIS A 199 -55.35 -0.21 -37.43
N GLY A 200 -54.25 0.55 -37.49
CA GLY A 200 -54.10 1.90 -36.88
C GLY A 200 -53.62 1.90 -35.42
N GLY A 201 -52.70 2.77 -34.99
CA GLY A 201 -52.06 3.93 -35.60
C GLY A 201 -51.77 4.96 -34.50
N ALA A 202 -50.58 5.57 -34.55
CA ALA A 202 -50.17 6.82 -33.87
C ALA A 202 -50.16 6.81 -32.32
N SER A 203 -49.41 7.62 -31.57
CA SER A 203 -48.26 8.55 -31.67
C SER A 203 -47.98 9.03 -30.23
N GLU A 204 -46.82 9.65 -29.96
CA GLU A 204 -46.51 10.79 -29.04
C GLU A 204 -47.50 11.12 -27.88
N GLU A 205 -47.16 11.54 -26.67
CA GLU A 205 -46.03 12.30 -26.11
C GLU A 205 -46.28 12.43 -24.58
N ASP A 206 -45.23 12.79 -23.85
CA ASP A 206 -45.18 13.61 -22.63
C ASP A 206 -45.69 13.17 -21.25
N LEU A 207 -44.71 13.28 -20.34
CA LEU A 207 -44.72 13.23 -18.90
C LEU A 207 -44.95 14.63 -18.33
N THR A 208 -45.89 14.78 -17.39
CA THR A 208 -45.77 15.81 -16.34
C THR A 208 -46.26 15.34 -14.98
N ILE A 209 -45.35 15.58 -14.04
CA ILE A 209 -45.30 15.53 -12.59
C ILE A 209 -46.44 16.31 -11.87
N ASN A 210 -46.95 15.77 -10.76
CA ASN A 210 -46.97 16.34 -9.39
C ASN A 210 -47.94 15.53 -8.50
N SER A 211 -47.44 14.76 -7.53
CA SER A 211 -47.11 15.17 -6.15
C SER A 211 -48.32 15.55 -5.32
N MET A 212 -48.55 14.81 -4.22
CA MET A 212 -48.53 15.37 -2.86
C MET A 212 -48.93 14.33 -1.81
N ASN A 213 -48.05 14.18 -0.80
CA ASN A 213 -48.32 14.13 0.65
C ASN A 213 -49.22 12.98 1.17
N ASN A 214 -49.14 12.47 2.40
CA ASN A 214 -48.43 12.73 3.64
C ASN A 214 -48.81 11.50 4.52
N VAL A 215 -47.89 10.81 5.20
CA VAL A 215 -47.49 11.08 6.60
C VAL A 215 -48.45 10.52 7.66
N ASN A 216 -47.83 9.85 8.64
CA ASN A 216 -48.29 9.52 10.01
C ASN A 216 -49.30 8.36 10.16
N ASN A 217 -49.26 7.51 11.18
CA ASN A 217 -48.36 7.24 12.32
C ASN A 217 -48.86 5.91 12.94
N LEU A 218 -47.98 5.05 13.48
CA LEU A 218 -47.82 4.76 14.92
C LEU A 218 -49.13 4.43 15.66
N GLU A 219 -49.28 3.19 16.14
CA GLU A 219 -49.23 2.75 17.56
C GLU A 219 -50.55 1.99 17.80
N GLU A 220 -50.76 0.99 18.66
CA GLU A 220 -50.08 0.42 19.81
C GLU A 220 -50.84 -0.90 20.14
N ILE A 221 -50.14 -1.91 20.66
CA ILE A 221 -50.48 -2.69 21.87
C ILE A 221 -51.86 -3.43 22.01
N HIS A 222 -51.71 -4.71 22.39
CA HIS A 222 -52.62 -5.58 23.18
C HIS A 222 -53.93 -6.13 22.57
N LYS A 223 -54.01 -7.47 22.44
CA LYS A 223 -54.82 -8.40 23.26
C LYS A 223 -55.04 -9.73 22.52
N ASP A 224 -54.75 -10.85 23.17
CA ASP A 224 -55.74 -11.89 23.51
C ASP A 224 -55.06 -13.21 23.89
N SER A 225 -55.25 -13.67 25.11
CA SER A 225 -56.33 -14.65 25.36
C SER A 225 -56.44 -14.97 26.85
N GLN A 226 -57.68 -14.94 27.34
CA GLN A 226 -58.07 -15.52 28.62
C GLN A 226 -58.73 -16.88 28.37
N ILE A 227 -58.20 -17.88 29.09
CA ILE A 227 -58.91 -18.81 30.00
C ILE A 227 -59.91 -19.81 29.40
N GLY A 228 -59.58 -21.10 29.59
CA GLY A 228 -60.50 -22.02 30.29
C GLY A 228 -60.61 -23.44 29.73
N ASN A 229 -59.83 -24.41 30.24
CA ASN A 229 -60.28 -25.41 31.24
C ASN A 229 -59.36 -26.65 31.40
N GLY A 230 -58.98 -26.91 32.67
CA GLY A 230 -58.78 -28.24 33.32
C GLY A 230 -57.49 -29.02 33.01
N CYS A 231 -56.37 -28.88 33.75
CA CYS A 231 -56.01 -29.46 35.07
C CYS A 231 -56.01 -31.02 35.07
N VAL A 232 -54.94 -31.76 35.42
CA VAL A 232 -54.24 -31.81 36.74
C VAL A 232 -52.78 -32.35 36.65
N ASN A 233 -51.85 -31.57 37.24
CA ASN A 233 -50.61 -31.79 38.01
C ASN A 233 -49.57 -32.93 37.79
N SER A 234 -48.35 -32.43 37.52
CA SER A 234 -47.07 -32.53 38.26
C SER A 234 -46.17 -33.78 38.18
N GLY A 235 -45.00 -33.56 37.57
CA GLY A 235 -43.75 -34.30 37.75
C GLY A 235 -42.67 -33.73 36.80
N GLU A 236 -41.65 -33.08 37.35
CA GLU A 236 -40.57 -32.35 36.67
C GLU A 236 -39.84 -33.16 35.58
N ILE A 237 -39.67 -32.59 34.39
CA ILE A 237 -38.60 -32.98 33.44
C ILE A 237 -37.99 -31.71 32.83
N ASN A 238 -36.69 -31.54 33.05
CA ASN A 238 -35.87 -30.47 32.51
C ASN A 238 -35.87 -30.48 30.97
N ASN A 239 -36.12 -29.31 30.38
CA ASN A 239 -36.08 -29.09 28.94
C ASN A 239 -34.63 -28.82 28.51
N VAL A 240 -33.94 -29.84 28.01
CA VAL A 240 -32.67 -29.67 27.28
C VAL A 240 -33.02 -29.44 25.83
N GLN A 241 -32.69 -28.25 25.30
CA GLN A 241 -32.64 -28.03 23.85
C GLN A 241 -31.58 -28.96 23.27
N SER A 242 -31.99 -29.97 22.49
CA SER A 242 -31.06 -30.75 21.69
C SER A 242 -30.44 -29.86 20.60
N SER A 243 -29.11 -29.88 20.49
CA SER A 243 -28.34 -29.03 19.58
C SER A 243 -28.60 -29.42 18.13
N PHE A 244 -28.56 -28.45 17.21
CA PHE A 244 -28.63 -28.68 15.75
C PHE A 244 -27.51 -29.64 15.27
N SER A 245 -26.40 -29.68 16.01
CA SER A 245 -25.30 -30.63 15.86
C SER A 245 -25.71 -32.09 16.08
N ASP A 246 -26.74 -32.34 16.90
CA ASP A 246 -27.23 -33.70 17.21
C ASP A 246 -28.13 -34.28 16.09
N MET A 247 -28.76 -33.42 15.27
CA MET A 247 -29.55 -33.85 14.10
C MET A 247 -28.67 -34.25 12.89
N ILE A 248 -27.43 -33.77 12.82
CA ILE A 248 -26.51 -33.96 11.68
C ILE A 248 -25.75 -35.30 11.77
N LYS A 249 -25.61 -35.87 12.96
CA LYS A 249 -24.76 -37.05 13.27
C LYS A 249 -25.26 -38.41 12.76
N LEU A 250 -26.42 -38.50 12.09
CA LEU A 250 -27.15 -39.77 11.94
C LEU A 250 -27.15 -40.45 10.54
N SER A 251 -26.42 -40.00 9.52
CA SER A 251 -26.21 -40.84 8.33
C SER A 251 -25.01 -40.42 7.46
N TYR A 252 -24.37 -41.38 6.78
CA TYR A 252 -23.34 -41.15 5.75
C TYR A 252 -23.85 -40.38 4.51
N GLY A 253 -25.15 -40.07 4.44
CA GLY A 253 -25.84 -39.32 3.39
C GLY A 253 -25.93 -37.81 3.63
N LEU A 254 -24.95 -37.21 4.31
CA LEU A 254 -24.90 -35.75 4.51
C LEU A 254 -24.85 -35.00 3.17
N THR A 255 -25.95 -34.35 2.79
CA THR A 255 -25.89 -33.17 1.91
C THR A 255 -25.32 -32.04 2.76
N LEU A 256 -24.10 -31.59 2.47
CA LEU A 256 -23.52 -30.45 3.19
C LEU A 256 -24.36 -29.20 2.91
N PRO A 257 -24.74 -28.41 3.93
CA PRO A 257 -25.48 -27.16 3.73
C PRO A 257 -24.60 -26.03 3.19
N TYR A 258 -23.29 -26.28 3.05
CA TYR A 258 -22.28 -25.31 2.63
C TYR A 258 -21.68 -25.69 1.29
N GLU A 259 -21.50 -24.69 0.43
CA GLU A 259 -20.84 -24.87 -0.86
C GLU A 259 -19.32 -24.83 -0.69
N THR A 260 -18.67 -26.00 -0.77
CA THR A 260 -17.21 -26.14 -0.63
C THR A 260 -16.45 -25.71 -1.88
N CYS A 261 -15.14 -25.55 -1.76
CA CYS A 261 -14.28 -25.16 -2.88
C CYS A 261 -14.15 -26.28 -3.94
N ASN A 262 -14.02 -27.54 -3.50
CA ASN A 262 -13.97 -28.72 -4.35
C ASN A 262 -14.36 -29.99 -3.56
N ARG A 263 -14.21 -31.15 -4.22
CA ARG A 263 -14.45 -32.45 -3.61
C ARG A 263 -13.55 -32.75 -2.40
N VAL A 264 -12.29 -32.29 -2.41
CA VAL A 264 -11.40 -32.48 -1.24
C VAL A 264 -11.93 -31.75 -0.03
N GLY A 265 -12.29 -30.47 -0.19
CA GLY A 265 -12.92 -29.70 0.87
C GLY A 265 -14.23 -30.33 1.34
N GLU A 266 -15.02 -30.88 0.43
CA GLU A 266 -16.26 -31.60 0.78
C GLU A 266 -15.99 -32.81 1.68
N ASP A 267 -15.03 -33.66 1.30
CA ASP A 267 -14.68 -34.87 2.04
C ASP A 267 -14.09 -34.55 3.42
N LEU A 268 -13.18 -33.55 3.50
CA LEU A 268 -12.58 -33.12 4.77
C LEU A 268 -13.61 -32.43 5.69
N LEU A 269 -14.47 -31.57 5.15
CA LEU A 269 -15.51 -30.90 5.93
C LEU A 269 -16.53 -31.91 6.47
N ARG A 270 -16.88 -32.92 5.68
CA ARG A 270 -17.74 -34.02 6.13
C ARG A 270 -17.10 -34.80 7.28
N GLY A 271 -15.82 -35.15 7.17
CA GLY A 271 -15.09 -35.83 8.24
C GLY A 271 -15.03 -35.00 9.54
N TYR A 272 -14.81 -33.69 9.42
CA TYR A 272 -14.85 -32.75 10.54
C TYR A 272 -16.22 -32.71 11.23
N LEU A 273 -17.30 -32.56 10.47
CA LEU A 273 -18.67 -32.52 11.02
C LEU A 273 -19.09 -33.85 11.65
N GLN A 274 -18.49 -34.97 11.23
CA GLN A 274 -18.68 -36.28 11.83
C GLN A 274 -17.80 -36.51 13.07
N GLU A 275 -16.93 -35.56 13.43
CA GLU A 275 -16.00 -35.64 14.57
C GLU A 275 -15.07 -36.89 14.51
N SER A 276 -14.76 -37.37 13.31
CA SER A 276 -14.00 -38.62 13.09
C SER A 276 -12.51 -38.43 13.37
N TYR A 277 -11.92 -39.21 14.29
CA TYR A 277 -10.49 -39.16 14.64
C TYR A 277 -9.98 -37.78 15.10
N THR A 278 -10.85 -37.00 15.77
CA THR A 278 -10.45 -35.72 16.37
C THR A 278 -9.42 -35.92 17.49
N ASP A 279 -8.39 -35.08 17.52
CA ASP A 279 -7.23 -35.19 18.42
C ASP A 279 -6.99 -33.91 19.25
N CYS A 280 -7.89 -32.92 19.12
CA CYS A 280 -7.85 -31.64 19.82
C CYS A 280 -9.26 -31.03 19.92
N GLN A 281 -9.50 -30.21 20.94
CA GLN A 281 -10.70 -29.37 21.05
C GLN A 281 -10.33 -27.89 21.13
N ILE A 282 -11.06 -27.04 20.42
CA ILE A 282 -11.05 -25.58 20.60
C ILE A 282 -12.24 -25.21 21.48
N THR A 283 -11.99 -24.47 22.56
CA THR A 283 -13.02 -23.94 23.46
C THR A 283 -13.07 -22.42 23.34
N VAL A 284 -14.26 -21.88 23.10
CA VAL A 284 -14.50 -20.43 22.93
C VAL A 284 -15.81 -20.05 23.61
N SER A 285 -15.76 -19.17 24.61
CA SER A 285 -16.95 -18.69 25.34
C SER A 285 -17.88 -19.79 25.87
N GLY A 286 -17.35 -20.99 26.14
CA GLY A 286 -18.11 -22.16 26.61
C GLY A 286 -18.57 -23.12 25.50
N ASP A 287 -18.46 -22.73 24.23
CA ASP A 287 -18.69 -23.63 23.08
C ASP A 287 -17.43 -24.44 22.77
N HIS A 288 -17.63 -25.66 22.30
CA HIS A 288 -16.58 -26.64 22.06
C HIS A 288 -16.60 -27.15 20.62
N PHE A 289 -15.44 -27.05 19.94
CA PHE A 289 -15.25 -27.51 18.57
C PHE A 289 -14.17 -28.59 18.53
N LYS A 290 -14.54 -29.82 18.16
CA LYS A 290 -13.56 -30.91 18.00
C LYS A 290 -12.88 -30.81 16.64
N VAL A 291 -11.56 -30.80 16.65
CA VAL A 291 -10.72 -30.45 15.49
C VAL A 291 -9.52 -31.40 15.38
N HIS A 292 -8.76 -31.23 14.30
CA HIS A 292 -7.57 -32.01 13.97
C HIS A 292 -6.34 -31.11 13.96
N LYS A 293 -5.34 -31.43 14.79
CA LYS A 293 -4.08 -30.66 14.89
C LYS A 293 -3.40 -30.55 13.53
N CYS A 294 -3.37 -31.63 12.75
CA CYS A 294 -2.79 -31.62 11.40
C CYS A 294 -3.43 -30.57 10.47
N ILE A 295 -4.76 -30.41 10.47
CA ILE A 295 -5.43 -29.41 9.63
C ILE A 295 -5.16 -27.99 10.11
N LEU A 296 -5.17 -27.75 11.42
CA LEU A 296 -4.87 -26.44 11.98
C LEU A 296 -3.42 -26.03 11.68
N SER A 297 -2.44 -26.90 11.97
CA SER A 297 -1.01 -26.62 11.75
C SER A 297 -0.66 -26.47 10.26
N SER A 298 -1.25 -27.27 9.37
CA SER A 298 -0.96 -27.14 7.93
C SER A 298 -1.52 -25.88 7.29
N ARG A 299 -2.64 -25.36 7.81
CA ARG A 299 -3.37 -24.26 7.19
C ARG A 299 -3.23 -22.92 7.89
N SER A 300 -2.67 -22.88 9.09
CA SER A 300 -2.43 -21.67 9.89
C SER A 300 -1.04 -21.72 10.50
N SER A 301 -0.22 -20.71 10.19
CA SER A 301 1.11 -20.56 10.78
C SER A 301 1.06 -20.34 12.28
N TYR A 302 0.03 -19.66 12.79
CA TYR A 302 -0.21 -19.48 14.21
C TYR A 302 -0.42 -20.82 14.91
N PHE A 303 -1.35 -21.64 14.40
CA PHE A 303 -1.60 -22.96 15.00
C PHE A 303 -0.40 -23.90 14.83
N ALA A 304 0.34 -23.81 13.72
CA ALA A 304 1.58 -24.55 13.54
C ALA A 304 2.62 -24.21 14.62
N ALA A 305 2.83 -22.92 14.91
CA ALA A 305 3.76 -22.47 15.93
C ALA A 305 3.29 -22.86 17.34
N MET A 306 1.99 -22.76 17.62
CA MET A 306 1.40 -23.09 18.91
C MET A 306 1.42 -24.60 19.20
N LEU A 307 1.16 -25.42 18.18
CA LEU A 307 1.12 -26.89 18.29
C LEU A 307 2.49 -27.54 18.03
N GLY A 308 3.49 -26.77 17.57
CA GLY A 308 4.86 -27.20 17.39
C GLY A 308 5.71 -27.04 18.66
N GLY A 309 6.57 -28.02 18.97
CA GLY A 309 7.51 -27.94 20.10
C GLY A 309 7.02 -28.61 21.39
N SER A 310 7.31 -28.01 22.55
CA SER A 310 6.99 -28.58 23.89
C SER A 310 6.11 -27.64 24.73
N TRP A 311 5.18 -26.95 24.09
CA TRP A 311 4.21 -26.08 24.76
C TRP A 311 3.09 -26.88 25.42
N ARG A 312 2.36 -26.30 26.37
CA ARG A 312 1.28 -26.99 27.11
C ARG A 312 0.16 -27.41 26.16
N GLU A 313 -0.11 -26.58 25.18
CA GLU A 313 -1.10 -26.71 24.10
C GLU A 313 -0.78 -27.85 23.14
N THR A 314 0.48 -28.34 23.11
CA THR A 314 0.81 -29.56 22.35
C THR A 314 0.13 -30.81 22.93
N VAL A 315 -0.19 -30.78 24.22
CA VAL A 315 -0.77 -31.90 24.99
C VAL A 315 -2.21 -31.61 25.45
N SER A 316 -2.68 -30.36 25.45
CA SER A 316 -4.01 -29.95 25.93
C SER A 316 -4.92 -29.33 24.86
N ASP A 317 -6.19 -29.17 25.21
CA ASP A 317 -7.17 -28.42 24.41
C ASP A 317 -6.79 -26.94 24.30
N ILE A 318 -7.22 -26.32 23.20
CA ILE A 318 -6.97 -24.92 22.85
C ILE A 318 -8.11 -24.07 23.40
N ASN A 319 -7.78 -23.00 24.13
CA ASN A 319 -8.76 -21.99 24.57
C ASN A 319 -8.51 -20.69 23.80
N LEU A 320 -9.49 -20.23 23.03
CA LEU A 320 -9.38 -18.95 22.31
C LEU A 320 -10.23 -17.91 23.02
N GLU A 321 -9.59 -16.80 23.42
CA GLU A 321 -10.23 -15.67 24.07
C GLU A 321 -10.39 -14.51 23.06
N GLY A 322 -11.46 -13.73 23.20
CA GLY A 322 -11.68 -12.53 22.37
C GLY A 322 -12.22 -12.78 20.96
N VAL A 323 -12.63 -14.02 20.65
CA VAL A 323 -13.30 -14.37 19.38
C VAL A 323 -14.67 -14.97 19.68
N SER A 324 -15.67 -14.69 18.86
CA SER A 324 -17.02 -15.22 18.98
C SER A 324 -17.15 -16.62 18.37
N PRO A 325 -18.03 -17.48 18.93
CA PRO A 325 -18.23 -18.84 18.40
C PRO A 325 -18.64 -18.88 16.92
N SER A 326 -19.42 -17.92 16.43
CA SER A 326 -19.84 -17.86 15.02
C SER A 326 -18.68 -17.56 14.06
N VAL A 327 -17.70 -16.77 14.51
CA VAL A 327 -16.48 -16.47 13.75
C VAL A 327 -15.56 -17.69 13.71
N VAL A 328 -15.43 -18.43 14.82
CA VAL A 328 -14.67 -19.69 14.87
C VAL A 328 -15.32 -20.77 14.01
N GLU A 329 -16.65 -20.85 14.01
CA GLU A 329 -17.37 -21.76 13.11
C GLU A 329 -17.07 -21.41 11.64
N GLN A 330 -17.16 -20.13 11.24
CA GLN A 330 -16.79 -19.71 9.88
C GLN A 330 -15.33 -20.03 9.53
N LEU A 331 -14.42 -19.84 10.50
CA LEU A 331 -13.01 -20.16 10.38
C LEU A 331 -12.81 -21.65 10.05
N LEU A 332 -13.46 -22.53 10.80
CA LEU A 332 -13.36 -23.98 10.61
C LEU A 332 -14.00 -24.43 9.29
N LEU A 333 -15.12 -23.83 8.87
CA LEU A 333 -15.70 -24.06 7.55
C LEU A 333 -14.72 -23.70 6.42
N TYR A 334 -13.96 -22.60 6.59
CA TYR A 334 -12.91 -22.23 5.64
C TYR A 334 -11.73 -23.21 5.66
N LEU A 335 -11.22 -23.59 6.84
CA LEU A 335 -10.06 -24.47 6.97
C LEU A 335 -10.30 -25.87 6.39
N TYR A 336 -11.47 -26.47 6.64
CA TYR A 336 -11.76 -27.82 6.16
C TYR A 336 -12.37 -27.85 4.77
N GLY A 337 -13.34 -26.97 4.49
CA GLY A 337 -14.13 -27.00 3.27
C GLY A 337 -13.68 -26.03 2.18
N GLY A 338 -12.83 -25.06 2.52
CA GLY A 338 -12.59 -23.89 1.68
C GLY A 338 -13.89 -23.13 1.39
N VAL A 339 -14.81 -23.07 2.37
CA VAL A 339 -16.09 -22.38 2.23
C VAL A 339 -15.84 -20.87 2.18
N VAL A 340 -16.25 -20.26 1.07
CA VAL A 340 -16.01 -18.82 0.79
C VAL A 340 -17.25 -17.96 1.01
N ASP A 341 -18.43 -18.56 1.17
CA ASP A 341 -19.63 -17.82 1.55
C ASP A 341 -19.64 -17.63 3.07
N LEU A 342 -19.77 -16.37 3.50
CA LEU A 342 -19.85 -16.02 4.90
C LEU A 342 -21.25 -16.29 5.45
N MET A 343 -21.32 -16.92 6.61
CA MET A 343 -22.55 -17.09 7.38
C MET A 343 -23.14 -15.74 7.77
N GLU A 344 -24.46 -15.65 7.83
CA GLU A 344 -25.14 -14.40 8.20
C GLU A 344 -24.88 -13.97 9.65
N SER A 345 -24.57 -14.93 10.52
CA SER A 345 -24.20 -14.74 11.92
C SER A 345 -22.73 -14.34 12.12
N CYS A 346 -21.91 -14.37 11.06
CA CYS A 346 -20.50 -14.05 11.12
C CYS A 346 -20.28 -12.53 11.11
N ALA A 347 -19.62 -12.01 12.15
CA ALA A 347 -19.22 -10.61 12.19
C ALA A 347 -17.97 -10.41 11.30
N VAL A 348 -18.13 -9.71 10.17
CA VAL A 348 -17.08 -9.56 9.16
C VAL A 348 -15.82 -8.88 9.72
N GLU A 349 -15.98 -7.82 10.53
CA GLU A 349 -14.86 -7.10 11.16
C GLU A 349 -14.04 -8.03 12.07
N GLU A 350 -14.73 -8.77 12.95
CA GLU A 350 -14.11 -9.74 13.86
C GLU A 350 -13.46 -10.90 13.09
N PHE A 351 -14.08 -11.34 11.99
CA PHE A 351 -13.53 -12.41 11.16
C PHE A 351 -12.23 -12.00 10.45
N ILE A 352 -12.13 -10.78 9.93
CA ILE A 352 -10.86 -10.28 9.36
C ILE A 352 -9.79 -10.16 10.45
N MET A 353 -10.15 -9.64 11.64
CA MET A 353 -9.21 -9.53 12.77
C MET A 353 -8.68 -10.91 13.19
N THR A 354 -9.58 -11.89 13.26
CA THR A 354 -9.25 -13.28 13.59
C THR A 354 -8.35 -13.91 12.52
N ALA A 355 -8.61 -13.61 11.25
CA ALA A 355 -7.76 -14.08 10.15
C ALA A 355 -6.33 -13.53 10.24
N ASP A 356 -6.16 -12.25 10.57
CA ASP A 356 -4.85 -11.64 10.77
C ASP A 356 -4.13 -12.24 11.98
N MET A 357 -4.84 -12.37 13.11
CA MET A 357 -4.31 -12.96 14.35
C MET A 357 -3.82 -14.41 14.14
N TYR A 358 -4.54 -15.20 13.34
CA TYR A 358 -4.20 -16.62 13.11
C TYR A 358 -3.42 -16.87 11.81
N GLY A 359 -2.91 -15.82 11.14
CA GLY A 359 -2.07 -15.94 9.95
C GLY A 359 -2.77 -16.56 8.74
N LEU A 360 -4.04 -16.25 8.53
CA LEU A 360 -4.92 -16.81 7.49
C LEU A 360 -5.18 -15.80 6.37
N GLU A 361 -4.12 -15.44 5.65
CA GLU A 361 -4.16 -14.41 4.60
C GLU A 361 -5.21 -14.67 3.51
N GLY A 362 -5.48 -15.94 3.19
CA GLY A 362 -6.50 -16.30 2.21
C GLY A 362 -7.90 -15.80 2.58
N ILE A 363 -8.22 -15.62 3.86
CA ILE A 363 -9.52 -15.10 4.31
C ILE A 363 -9.70 -13.62 3.95
N LYS A 364 -8.63 -12.81 3.91
CA LYS A 364 -8.74 -11.40 3.48
C LYS A 364 -9.33 -11.30 2.07
N THR A 365 -8.92 -12.20 1.16
CA THR A 365 -9.47 -12.26 -0.21
C THR A 365 -10.95 -12.68 -0.25
N VAL A 366 -11.36 -13.58 0.64
CA VAL A 366 -12.77 -13.97 0.83
C VAL A 366 -13.60 -12.78 1.27
N VAL A 367 -13.12 -12.05 2.27
CA VAL A 367 -13.84 -10.89 2.81
C VAL A 367 -13.91 -9.75 1.80
N VAL A 368 -12.82 -9.47 1.06
CA VAL A 368 -12.85 -8.50 -0.05
C VAL A 368 -13.91 -8.87 -1.08
N SER A 369 -14.00 -10.15 -1.46
CA SER A 369 -14.99 -10.63 -2.44
C SER A 369 -16.42 -10.49 -1.90
N TYR A 370 -16.61 -10.80 -0.62
CA TYR A 370 -17.89 -10.60 0.07
C TYR A 370 -18.31 -9.12 0.09
N LEU A 371 -17.41 -8.20 0.46
CA LEU A 371 -17.68 -6.76 0.48
C LEU A 371 -17.99 -6.22 -0.93
N LYS A 372 -17.26 -6.67 -1.96
CA LYS A 372 -17.56 -6.31 -3.36
C LYS A 372 -18.97 -6.72 -3.76
N ARG A 373 -19.38 -7.94 -3.42
CA ARG A 373 -20.68 -8.51 -3.77
C ARG A 373 -21.83 -7.87 -3.02
N ASP A 374 -21.73 -7.78 -1.69
CA ASP A 374 -22.87 -7.51 -0.81
C ASP A 374 -22.93 -6.05 -0.32
N TYR A 375 -21.81 -5.32 -0.28
CA TYR A 375 -21.79 -3.90 0.10
C TYR A 375 -21.67 -2.98 -1.13
N CYS A 376 -20.76 -3.32 -2.04
CA CYS A 376 -20.47 -2.49 -3.21
C CYS A 376 -21.31 -2.84 -4.44
N HIS A 377 -22.06 -3.95 -4.41
CA HIS A 377 -22.77 -4.53 -5.55
C HIS A 377 -21.94 -4.46 -6.86
N MET A 378 -20.68 -4.89 -6.78
CA MET A 378 -19.71 -4.91 -7.89
C MET A 378 -19.45 -3.55 -8.55
N PHE A 379 -19.56 -2.45 -7.80
CA PHE A 379 -19.35 -1.09 -8.28
C PHE A 379 -20.21 -0.73 -9.50
N HIS A 380 -21.46 -1.20 -9.51
CA HIS A 380 -22.41 -0.83 -10.56
C HIS A 380 -22.87 0.63 -10.46
N LYS A 381 -23.82 1.02 -11.31
CA LYS A 381 -24.42 2.37 -11.27
C LYS A 381 -25.10 2.62 -9.92
N LEU A 382 -25.04 3.86 -9.45
CA LEU A 382 -25.62 4.32 -8.18
C LEU A 382 -27.00 3.72 -7.85
N CYS A 383 -27.08 2.97 -6.74
CA CYS A 383 -28.31 2.44 -6.17
C CYS A 383 -28.40 2.77 -4.66
N PRO A 384 -29.60 2.73 -4.04
CA PRO A 384 -29.77 3.05 -2.62
C PRO A 384 -28.94 2.18 -1.68
N GLY A 385 -28.79 0.89 -1.98
CA GLY A 385 -27.97 -0.02 -1.18
C GLY A 385 -26.47 0.36 -1.13
N CYS A 386 -25.88 0.67 -2.29
CA CYS A 386 -24.48 1.11 -2.35
C CYS A 386 -24.27 2.49 -1.72
N GLU A 387 -25.23 3.40 -1.83
CA GLU A 387 -25.13 4.72 -1.18
C GLU A 387 -25.01 4.59 0.35
N GLU A 388 -25.69 3.59 0.93
CA GLU A 388 -25.69 3.33 2.37
C GLU A 388 -24.51 2.45 2.81
N LEU A 389 -24.19 1.36 2.08
CA LEU A 389 -23.22 0.36 2.54
C LEU A 389 -21.78 0.59 2.05
N LEU A 390 -21.59 1.31 0.94
CA LEU A 390 -20.24 1.48 0.38
C LEU A 390 -19.32 2.30 1.29
N PRO A 391 -19.78 3.36 2.01
CA PRO A 391 -18.96 4.02 3.02
C PRO A 391 -18.55 3.07 4.17
N GLU A 392 -19.40 2.13 4.57
CA GLU A 392 -19.05 1.11 5.57
C GLU A 392 -17.99 0.14 5.03
N ALA A 393 -18.12 -0.29 3.77
CA ALA A 393 -17.11 -1.11 3.11
C ALA A 393 -15.77 -0.37 2.98
N LEU A 394 -15.80 0.95 2.74
CA LEU A 394 -14.59 1.78 2.74
C LEU A 394 -13.94 1.82 4.12
N THR A 395 -14.73 1.96 5.19
CA THR A 395 -14.21 1.92 6.58
C THR A 395 -13.48 0.62 6.87
N ILE A 396 -14.07 -0.53 6.50
CA ILE A 396 -13.43 -1.84 6.64
C ILE A 396 -12.15 -1.90 5.77
N ALA A 397 -12.21 -1.42 4.53
CA ALA A 397 -11.05 -1.44 3.64
C ALA A 397 -9.89 -0.56 4.14
N VAL A 398 -10.17 0.59 4.75
CA VAL A 398 -9.16 1.48 5.35
C VAL A 398 -8.59 0.87 6.63
N ALA A 399 -9.44 0.33 7.50
CA ALA A 399 -9.04 -0.26 8.78
C ALA A 399 -8.11 -1.46 8.59
N PHE A 400 -8.40 -2.32 7.60
CA PHE A 400 -7.66 -3.56 7.35
C PHE A 400 -6.69 -3.48 6.16
N ARG A 401 -6.37 -2.26 5.67
CA ARG A 401 -5.40 -2.03 4.58
C ARG A 401 -5.69 -2.85 3.31
N MET A 402 -6.95 -2.86 2.88
CA MET A 402 -7.38 -3.51 1.64
C MET A 402 -7.31 -2.52 0.46
N ASP A 403 -6.09 -2.15 0.03
CA ASP A 403 -5.86 -1.06 -0.96
C ASP A 403 -6.71 -1.19 -2.24
N PRO A 404 -6.78 -2.36 -2.92
CA PRO A 404 -7.53 -2.46 -4.17
C PRO A 404 -9.03 -2.27 -3.99
N LEU A 405 -9.56 -2.60 -2.80
CA LEU A 405 -10.97 -2.36 -2.47
C LEU A 405 -11.19 -0.90 -2.07
N ARG A 406 -10.30 -0.35 -1.22
CA ARG A 406 -10.33 1.04 -0.78
C ARG A 406 -10.36 1.98 -1.98
N ASP A 407 -9.41 1.84 -2.91
CA ASP A 407 -9.26 2.79 -4.02
C ASP A 407 -10.47 2.72 -4.96
N ARG A 408 -11.03 1.53 -5.17
CA ARG A 408 -12.29 1.36 -5.91
C ARG A 408 -13.48 2.00 -5.21
N CYS A 409 -13.58 1.88 -3.88
CA CYS A 409 -14.62 2.54 -3.09
C CYS A 409 -14.48 4.07 -3.16
N VAL A 410 -13.27 4.57 -2.99
CA VAL A 410 -12.95 6.00 -3.00
C VAL A 410 -13.20 6.62 -4.38
N ASP A 411 -12.78 5.97 -5.46
CA ASP A 411 -13.09 6.34 -6.84
C ASP A 411 -14.60 6.43 -7.05
N TRP A 412 -15.34 5.41 -6.62
CA TRP A 412 -16.78 5.37 -6.82
C TRP A 412 -17.51 6.45 -6.01
N ILE A 413 -17.08 6.70 -4.77
CA ILE A 413 -17.64 7.77 -3.92
C ILE A 413 -17.42 9.13 -4.56
N ASN A 414 -16.20 9.43 -4.99
CA ASN A 414 -15.83 10.73 -5.57
C ASN A 414 -16.48 10.98 -6.94
N ARG A 415 -16.62 9.94 -7.78
CA ARG A 415 -17.38 10.05 -9.05
C ARG A 415 -18.87 10.34 -8.85
N ASN A 416 -19.42 10.08 -7.66
CA ASN A 416 -20.84 10.27 -7.34
C ASN A 416 -21.06 11.29 -6.21
N VAL A 417 -20.14 12.26 -6.07
CA VAL A 417 -20.04 13.22 -4.96
C VAL A 417 -21.39 13.84 -4.55
N LEU A 418 -22.21 14.26 -5.52
CA LEU A 418 -23.46 14.96 -5.27
C LEU A 418 -24.52 14.13 -4.50
N LYS A 419 -24.43 12.81 -4.54
CA LYS A 419 -25.30 11.92 -3.75
C LYS A 419 -24.57 11.32 -2.56
N THR A 420 -23.36 10.82 -2.76
CA THR A 420 -22.59 10.11 -1.72
C THR A 420 -22.19 11.03 -0.57
N TRP A 421 -21.77 12.27 -0.86
CA TRP A 421 -21.34 13.23 0.17
C TRP A 421 -22.51 13.90 0.90
N ARG A 422 -23.75 13.58 0.53
CA ARG A 422 -24.95 13.97 1.28
C ARG A 422 -25.47 12.86 2.17
N SER A 423 -24.91 11.65 2.04
CA SER A 423 -25.43 10.49 2.73
C SER A 423 -25.05 10.55 4.21
N LYS A 424 -26.03 10.20 5.07
CA LYS A 424 -25.78 10.02 6.50
C LYS A 424 -24.80 8.89 6.77
N SER A 425 -24.67 7.95 5.84
CA SER A 425 -23.70 6.87 5.94
C SER A 425 -22.27 7.41 5.91
N LEU A 426 -21.91 8.23 4.92
CA LEU A 426 -20.56 8.80 4.85
C LEU A 426 -20.26 9.74 6.03
N ALA A 427 -21.24 10.56 6.42
CA ALA A 427 -21.09 11.51 7.53
C ALA A 427 -20.74 10.88 8.89
N LYS A 428 -21.11 9.61 9.09
CA LYS A 428 -20.86 8.87 10.33
C LYS A 428 -19.51 8.16 10.35
N GLN A 429 -18.81 8.10 9.23
CA GLN A 429 -17.56 7.36 9.15
C GLN A 429 -16.44 8.10 9.92
N PRO A 430 -15.38 7.39 10.32
CA PRO A 430 -14.22 7.99 10.98
C PRO A 430 -13.54 9.07 10.13
N GLN A 431 -12.81 9.98 10.78
CA GLN A 431 -12.14 11.10 10.10
C GLN A 431 -11.14 10.59 9.06
N GLU A 432 -10.48 9.47 9.32
CA GLU A 432 -9.54 8.81 8.40
C GLU A 432 -10.19 8.46 7.06
N VAL A 433 -11.47 8.08 7.06
CA VAL A 433 -12.23 7.74 5.85
C VAL A 433 -12.58 9.00 5.06
N LEU A 434 -12.94 10.08 5.77
CA LEU A 434 -13.22 11.38 5.16
C LEU A 434 -11.95 12.00 4.55
N ASP A 435 -10.80 11.85 5.23
CA ASP A 435 -9.52 12.35 4.76
C ASP A 435 -9.05 11.61 3.50
N VAL A 436 -9.31 10.31 3.36
CA VAL A 436 -9.04 9.58 2.10
C VAL A 436 -9.93 10.08 0.97
N CYS A 437 -11.20 10.40 1.24
CA CYS A 437 -12.09 10.99 0.23
C CYS A 437 -11.63 12.40 -0.16
N TYR A 438 -11.18 13.21 0.81
CA TYR A 438 -10.57 14.52 0.59
C TYR A 438 -9.34 14.42 -0.32
N GLN A 439 -8.38 13.56 0.04
CA GLN A 439 -7.13 13.42 -0.71
C GLN A 439 -7.41 13.03 -2.15
N LYS A 440 -8.33 12.09 -2.38
CA LYS A 440 -8.74 11.72 -3.73
C LYS A 440 -9.29 12.89 -4.53
N ALA A 441 -10.15 13.72 -3.91
CA ALA A 441 -10.72 14.88 -4.58
C ALA A 441 -9.65 15.90 -4.96
N VAL A 442 -8.61 16.07 -4.13
CA VAL A 442 -7.45 16.94 -4.39
C VAL A 442 -6.54 16.36 -5.47
N ASP A 443 -6.24 15.06 -5.44
CA ASP A 443 -5.37 14.40 -6.42
C ASP A 443 -5.94 14.44 -7.85
N GLU A 444 -7.28 14.49 -7.98
CA GLU A 444 -7.97 14.62 -9.28
C GLU A 444 -8.13 16.10 -9.73
N MET A 445 -7.68 17.09 -8.95
CA MET A 445 -7.70 18.51 -9.34
C MET A 445 -6.67 18.79 -10.44
N ASN A 446 -7.15 19.36 -11.54
CA ASN A 446 -6.35 19.88 -12.64
C ASN A 446 -7.07 21.08 -13.27
N GLU A 447 -6.43 21.72 -14.24
CA GLU A 447 -6.96 22.89 -14.96
C GLU A 447 -8.27 22.65 -15.71
N GLU A 448 -8.65 21.39 -15.94
CA GLU A 448 -9.92 21.00 -16.57
C GLU A 448 -11.02 20.62 -15.56
N SER A 449 -10.66 20.04 -14.41
CA SER A 449 -11.62 19.54 -13.41
C SER A 449 -11.98 20.55 -12.30
N VAL A 450 -11.13 21.55 -12.05
CA VAL A 450 -11.25 22.43 -10.87
C VAL A 450 -12.59 23.19 -10.81
N PHE A 451 -13.14 23.60 -11.97
CA PHE A 451 -14.44 24.28 -12.01
C PHE A 451 -15.61 23.34 -11.67
N GLU A 452 -15.55 22.08 -12.09
CA GLU A 452 -16.56 21.08 -11.75
C GLU A 452 -16.51 20.78 -10.23
N ILE A 453 -15.32 20.68 -9.66
CA ILE A 453 -15.13 20.45 -8.22
C ILE A 453 -15.70 21.63 -7.41
N LEU A 454 -15.36 22.88 -7.76
CA LEU A 454 -15.95 24.06 -7.11
C LEU A 454 -17.47 24.10 -7.23
N LEU A 455 -18.00 23.75 -8.41
CA LEU A 455 -19.44 23.71 -8.64
C LEU A 455 -20.13 22.66 -7.76
N ASN A 456 -19.51 21.49 -7.63
CA ASN A 456 -19.98 20.41 -6.78
C ASN A 456 -19.94 20.83 -5.31
N CYS A 457 -18.86 21.45 -4.83
CA CYS A 457 -18.75 21.99 -3.48
C CYS A 457 -19.87 23.00 -3.17
N GLU A 458 -20.13 23.95 -4.07
CA GLU A 458 -21.22 24.91 -3.91
C GLU A 458 -22.59 24.24 -3.88
N ASN A 459 -22.81 23.28 -4.79
CA ASN A 459 -24.06 22.52 -4.84
C ASN A 459 -24.27 21.70 -3.54
N LEU A 460 -23.21 21.10 -3.01
CA LEU A 460 -23.25 20.38 -1.74
C LEU A 460 -23.53 21.34 -0.58
N ASN A 461 -22.84 22.47 -0.48
CA ASN A 461 -23.06 23.47 0.57
C ASN A 461 -24.49 24.01 0.62
N GLN A 462 -25.14 24.16 -0.54
CA GLN A 462 -26.54 24.61 -0.61
C GLN A 462 -27.55 23.52 -0.22
N ASN A 463 -27.22 22.24 -0.42
CA ASN A 463 -28.17 21.13 -0.30
C ASN A 463 -27.91 20.21 0.91
N VAL A 464 -26.77 20.30 1.57
CA VAL A 464 -26.49 19.61 2.82
C VAL A 464 -27.19 20.34 3.96
N GLN A 465 -28.03 19.63 4.70
CA GLN A 465 -28.76 20.21 5.83
C GLN A 465 -27.78 20.62 6.93
N ARG A 466 -28.00 21.77 7.58
CA ARG A 466 -27.18 22.24 8.71
C ARG A 466 -27.57 21.55 10.02
N LEU A 467 -27.45 20.23 10.04
CA LEU A 467 -27.66 19.38 11.22
C LEU A 467 -26.32 18.97 11.82
N ARG A 468 -26.28 18.69 13.13
CA ARG A 468 -25.05 18.33 13.84
C ARG A 468 -24.31 17.14 13.22
N TRP A 469 -25.04 16.16 12.69
CA TRP A 469 -24.41 14.99 12.06
C TRP A 469 -23.79 15.30 10.69
N CYS A 470 -24.15 16.43 10.05
CA CYS A 470 -23.57 16.88 8.78
C CYS A 470 -22.27 17.67 8.95
N GLU A 471 -21.91 18.04 10.19
CA GLU A 471 -20.75 18.87 10.48
C GLU A 471 -19.43 18.31 9.89
N PRO A 472 -19.13 16.98 9.96
CA PRO A 472 -17.95 16.43 9.31
C PRO A 472 -17.94 16.60 7.79
N LEU A 473 -19.11 16.46 7.14
CA LEU A 473 -19.25 16.65 5.69
C LEU A 473 -19.08 18.11 5.29
N LEU A 474 -19.64 19.05 6.06
CA LEU A 474 -19.49 20.49 5.80
C LEU A 474 -18.02 20.92 5.94
N CYS A 475 -17.30 20.38 6.93
CA CYS A 475 -15.87 20.57 7.08
C CYS A 475 -15.10 20.02 5.86
N LEU A 476 -15.42 18.79 5.44
CA LEU A 476 -14.83 18.17 4.25
C LEU A 476 -15.06 19.01 2.98
N ILE A 477 -16.30 19.44 2.73
CA ILE A 477 -16.66 20.28 1.57
C ILE A 477 -15.90 21.59 1.59
N THR A 478 -15.78 22.24 2.76
CA THR A 478 -15.04 23.49 2.91
C THR A 478 -13.55 23.28 2.61
N LYS A 479 -12.92 22.23 3.17
CA LYS A 479 -11.51 21.91 2.89
C LYS A 479 -11.24 21.69 1.40
N VAL A 480 -12.12 20.96 0.70
CA VAL A 480 -11.99 20.75 -0.75
C VAL A 480 -12.15 22.05 -1.53
N ASN A 481 -13.11 22.89 -1.13
CA ASN A 481 -13.33 24.19 -1.74
C ASN A 481 -12.11 25.11 -1.58
N ASP A 482 -11.52 25.16 -0.38
CA ASP A 482 -10.32 25.95 -0.11
C ASP A 482 -9.12 25.46 -0.93
N SER A 483 -8.94 24.13 -1.02
CA SER A 483 -7.87 23.52 -1.84
C SER A 483 -8.06 23.82 -3.34
N ALA A 484 -9.30 23.87 -3.82
CA ALA A 484 -9.59 24.23 -5.20
C ALA A 484 -9.30 25.72 -5.48
N ILE A 485 -9.56 26.63 -4.53
CA ILE A 485 -9.22 28.05 -4.65
C ILE A 485 -7.69 28.25 -4.63
N GLU A 486 -6.98 27.52 -3.77
CA GLU A 486 -5.52 27.51 -3.72
C GLU A 486 -4.93 27.00 -5.04
N PHE A 487 -5.46 25.89 -5.58
CA PHE A 487 -5.06 25.35 -6.88
C PHE A 487 -5.22 26.38 -8.01
N ILE A 488 -6.36 27.09 -8.05
CA ILE A 488 -6.58 28.18 -9.02
C ILE A 488 -5.56 29.30 -8.83
N SER A 489 -5.21 29.63 -7.60
CA SER A 489 -4.24 30.69 -7.29
C SER A 489 -2.85 30.35 -7.83
N CYS A 490 -2.37 29.13 -7.61
CA CYS A 490 -1.06 28.69 -8.07
C CYS A 490 -0.99 28.48 -9.59
N ASN A 491 -2.09 28.03 -10.20
CA ASN A 491 -2.17 27.67 -11.62
C ASN A 491 -2.97 28.66 -12.47
N PHE A 492 -3.19 29.88 -11.98
CA PHE A 492 -4.15 30.85 -12.54
C PHE A 492 -4.02 31.07 -14.05
N VAL A 493 -2.79 31.24 -14.54
CA VAL A 493 -2.52 31.47 -15.97
C VAL A 493 -2.89 30.25 -16.83
N GLN A 494 -2.63 29.04 -16.32
CA GLN A 494 -2.96 27.79 -17.02
C GLN A 494 -4.49 27.59 -17.04
N VAL A 495 -5.15 27.87 -15.92
CA VAL A 495 -6.62 27.83 -15.80
C VAL A 495 -7.27 28.80 -16.79
N LEU A 496 -6.77 30.04 -16.92
CA LEU A 496 -7.30 31.03 -17.88
C LEU A 496 -7.17 30.60 -19.35
N ASN A 497 -6.24 29.71 -19.65
CA ASN A 497 -5.96 29.21 -20.99
C ASN A 497 -6.52 27.79 -21.21
N SER A 498 -7.20 27.19 -20.23
CA SER A 498 -7.73 25.83 -20.31
C SER A 498 -9.04 25.77 -21.10
N SER A 499 -9.35 24.59 -21.65
CA SER A 499 -10.62 24.43 -22.37
C SER A 499 -11.82 24.53 -21.43
N ALA A 500 -11.66 24.17 -20.15
CA ALA A 500 -12.68 24.31 -19.14
C ALA A 500 -13.07 25.76 -18.86
N PHE A 501 -12.13 26.70 -18.93
CA PHE A 501 -12.43 28.14 -18.80
C PHE A 501 -13.35 28.63 -19.93
N TYR A 502 -13.11 28.22 -21.17
CA TYR A 502 -13.98 28.56 -22.29
C TYR A 502 -15.34 27.84 -22.23
N LYS A 503 -15.43 26.66 -21.61
CA LYS A 503 -16.70 25.96 -21.38
C LYS A 503 -17.62 26.69 -20.40
N LEU A 504 -17.11 27.65 -19.62
CA LEU A 504 -17.93 28.47 -18.71
C LEU A 504 -19.08 29.17 -19.44
N ASP A 505 -18.83 29.61 -20.68
CA ASP A 505 -19.81 30.29 -21.53
C ASP A 505 -21.05 29.44 -21.85
N LYS A 506 -20.85 28.16 -22.17
CA LYS A 506 -21.91 27.29 -22.71
C LYS A 506 -22.58 26.38 -21.68
N GLY A 507 -22.08 26.32 -20.44
CA GLY A 507 -22.59 25.39 -19.41
C GLY A 507 -22.67 25.92 -17.98
N LEU A 508 -21.99 27.02 -17.64
CA LEU A 508 -21.83 27.48 -16.25
C LEU A 508 -22.16 28.97 -16.03
N GLY A 509 -22.75 29.64 -17.02
CA GLY A 509 -23.01 31.09 -17.01
C GLY A 509 -23.80 31.61 -15.79
N TYR A 510 -24.72 30.82 -15.24
CA TYR A 510 -25.53 31.22 -14.07
C TYR A 510 -24.73 31.35 -12.75
N LYS A 511 -23.48 30.90 -12.71
CA LYS A 511 -22.58 31.01 -11.53
C LYS A 511 -21.37 31.91 -11.76
N ILE A 512 -21.37 32.71 -12.84
CA ILE A 512 -20.32 33.72 -13.10
C ILE A 512 -20.17 34.69 -11.91
N SER A 513 -21.24 34.97 -11.16
CA SER A 513 -21.17 35.81 -9.95
C SER A 513 -20.23 35.25 -8.89
N LEU A 514 -20.35 33.95 -8.57
CA LEU A 514 -19.47 33.28 -7.60
C LEU A 514 -18.01 33.29 -8.08
N LEU A 515 -17.79 33.01 -9.36
CA LEU A 515 -16.44 33.03 -9.95
C LEU A 515 -15.83 34.42 -9.97
N LYS A 516 -16.63 35.49 -10.16
CA LYS A 516 -16.16 36.88 -10.06
C LYS A 516 -15.57 37.18 -8.69
N ASP A 517 -16.24 36.76 -7.62
CA ASP A 517 -15.78 36.99 -6.25
C ASP A 517 -14.51 36.20 -5.96
N ILE A 518 -14.46 34.91 -6.34
CA ILE A 518 -13.27 34.06 -6.16
C ILE A 518 -12.08 34.63 -6.94
N PHE A 519 -12.26 34.95 -8.22
CA PHE A 519 -11.16 35.43 -9.06
C PHE A 519 -10.69 36.83 -8.67
N ASP A 520 -11.56 37.70 -8.15
CA ASP A 520 -11.14 39.00 -7.61
C ASP A 520 -10.23 38.84 -6.39
N VAL A 521 -10.51 37.86 -5.51
CA VAL A 521 -9.64 37.50 -4.39
C VAL A 521 -8.31 36.93 -4.90
N VAL A 522 -8.36 35.97 -5.83
CA VAL A 522 -7.15 35.35 -6.41
C VAL A 522 -6.25 36.39 -7.07
N ILE A 523 -6.80 37.26 -7.92
CA ILE A 523 -6.00 38.29 -8.62
C ILE A 523 -5.26 39.20 -7.63
N LYS A 524 -5.88 39.52 -6.49
CA LYS A 524 -5.28 40.38 -5.45
C LYS A 524 -4.18 39.67 -4.65
N SER A 525 -4.16 38.33 -4.62
CA SER A 525 -3.13 37.54 -3.94
C SER A 525 -2.02 37.05 -4.87
N LEU A 526 -2.13 37.26 -6.20
CA LEU A 526 -1.13 36.79 -7.15
C LEU A 526 0.26 37.44 -6.94
N PRO A 527 1.35 36.67 -7.06
CA PRO A 527 2.69 37.22 -7.22
C PRO A 527 2.76 38.15 -8.43
N ILE A 528 3.48 39.27 -8.31
CA ILE A 528 3.51 40.35 -9.30
C ILE A 528 3.92 39.86 -10.70
N ASN A 529 4.85 38.91 -10.78
CA ASN A 529 5.25 38.31 -12.05
C ASN A 529 4.11 37.49 -12.68
N LYS A 530 3.39 36.70 -11.87
CA LYS A 530 2.22 35.93 -12.33
C LYS A 530 1.03 36.81 -12.69
N ALA A 531 0.86 37.94 -12.02
CA ALA A 531 -0.12 38.95 -12.43
C ALA A 531 0.19 39.55 -13.81
N CYS A 532 1.47 39.76 -14.16
CA CYS A 532 1.86 40.22 -15.50
C CYS A 532 1.55 39.17 -16.59
N GLU A 533 1.87 37.90 -16.32
CA GLU A 533 1.53 36.77 -17.20
C GLU A 533 0.00 36.62 -17.37
N ALA A 534 -0.76 36.71 -16.27
CA ALA A 534 -2.22 36.65 -16.29
C ALA A 534 -2.85 37.80 -17.09
N TYR A 535 -2.32 39.01 -16.92
CA TYR A 535 -2.74 40.18 -17.71
C TYR A 535 -2.53 39.97 -19.20
N HIS A 536 -1.38 39.40 -19.59
CA HIS A 536 -1.08 39.08 -20.98
C HIS A 536 -2.05 38.03 -21.54
N SER A 537 -2.31 36.94 -20.80
CA SER A 537 -3.27 35.90 -21.21
C SER A 537 -4.70 36.46 -21.34
N LEU A 538 -5.15 37.28 -20.39
CA LEU A 538 -6.46 37.95 -20.46
C LEU A 538 -6.54 38.92 -21.64
N LEU A 539 -5.45 39.64 -21.96
CA LEU A 539 -5.39 40.51 -23.13
C LEU A 539 -5.55 39.71 -24.43
N LEU A 540 -4.86 38.57 -24.55
CA LEU A 540 -5.00 37.68 -25.70
C LEU A 540 -6.42 37.12 -25.80
N ASN A 541 -7.03 36.72 -24.68
CA ASN A 541 -8.42 36.27 -24.64
C ASN A 541 -9.39 37.39 -25.09
N CYS A 542 -9.19 38.62 -24.62
CA CYS A 542 -9.98 39.78 -25.08
C CYS A 542 -9.78 40.07 -26.58
N ILE A 543 -8.58 39.87 -27.13
CA ILE A 543 -8.30 40.04 -28.56
C ILE A 543 -8.99 38.94 -29.37
N GLN A 544 -8.87 37.67 -28.95
CA GLN A 544 -9.55 36.55 -29.59
C GLN A 544 -11.07 36.73 -29.62
N ILE A 545 -11.67 37.24 -28.53
CA ILE A 545 -13.11 37.53 -28.49
C ILE A 545 -13.48 38.62 -29.49
N LYS A 546 -12.64 39.67 -29.63
CA LYS A 546 -12.86 40.78 -30.57
C LYS A 546 -12.62 40.40 -32.04
N GLU A 547 -11.67 39.52 -32.33
CA GLU A 547 -11.39 39.04 -33.70
C GLU A 547 -12.47 38.08 -34.21
N VAL A 548 -13.22 37.44 -33.30
CA VAL A 548 -14.31 36.49 -33.61
C VAL A 548 -15.71 37.17 -33.57
N GLU A 549 -15.76 38.51 -33.46
CA GLU A 549 -17.01 39.30 -33.36
C GLU A 549 -17.98 39.18 -34.56
N GLU A 550 -17.60 38.52 -35.65
CA GLU A 550 -18.49 38.40 -36.83
C GLU A 550 -19.62 37.35 -36.71
N GLU A 551 -19.67 36.47 -35.69
CA GLU A 551 -20.81 35.52 -35.53
C GLU A 551 -21.17 35.14 -34.08
N GLY A 552 -21.43 36.08 -33.16
CA GLY A 552 -22.22 35.81 -31.93
C GLY A 552 -21.87 34.55 -31.10
N VAL A 553 -20.59 34.15 -31.07
CA VAL A 553 -20.15 32.82 -30.58
C VAL A 553 -20.12 32.74 -29.04
N TRP A 554 -20.00 33.88 -28.35
CA TRP A 554 -19.84 34.00 -26.89
C TRP A 554 -21.00 34.78 -26.26
N SER A 555 -21.42 34.41 -25.06
CA SER A 555 -22.47 35.12 -24.30
C SER A 555 -21.97 36.46 -23.76
N GLN A 556 -22.88 37.43 -23.66
CA GLN A 556 -22.56 38.75 -23.11
C GLN A 556 -22.06 38.67 -21.66
N ASP A 557 -22.64 37.78 -20.85
CA ASP A 557 -22.24 37.59 -19.44
C ASP A 557 -20.79 37.10 -19.32
N PHE A 558 -20.34 36.25 -20.24
CA PHE A 558 -18.96 35.76 -20.29
C PHE A 558 -17.98 36.83 -20.80
N CYS A 559 -18.37 37.60 -21.82
CA CYS A 559 -17.61 38.76 -22.29
C CYS A 559 -17.42 39.81 -21.17
N ASP A 560 -18.49 40.09 -20.42
CA ASP A 560 -18.47 41.00 -19.26
C ASP A 560 -17.60 40.43 -18.11
N PHE A 561 -17.60 39.10 -17.93
CA PHE A 561 -16.74 38.43 -16.95
C PHE A 561 -15.25 38.58 -17.30
N ILE A 562 -14.86 38.30 -18.54
CA ILE A 562 -13.45 38.44 -18.97
C ILE A 562 -13.02 39.91 -18.89
N THR A 563 -13.89 40.83 -19.31
CA THR A 563 -13.62 42.28 -19.18
C THR A 563 -13.44 42.69 -17.72
N PHE A 564 -14.26 42.14 -16.82
CA PHE A 564 -14.12 42.35 -15.37
C PHE A 564 -12.76 41.83 -14.86
N LEU A 565 -12.37 40.60 -15.19
CA LEU A 565 -11.08 40.03 -14.77
C LEU A 565 -9.90 40.85 -15.30
N PHE A 566 -9.99 41.26 -16.56
CA PHE A 566 -8.99 42.13 -17.19
C PHE A 566 -8.86 43.46 -16.43
N GLN A 567 -9.96 44.12 -16.09
CA GLN A 567 -9.95 45.37 -15.34
C GLN A 567 -9.34 45.20 -13.94
N LYS A 568 -9.70 44.12 -13.24
CA LYS A 568 -9.15 43.83 -11.91
C LYS A 568 -7.65 43.57 -11.93
N CYS A 569 -7.18 42.82 -12.93
CA CYS A 569 -5.75 42.59 -13.12
C CYS A 569 -5.02 43.90 -13.47
N GLU A 570 -5.62 44.76 -14.30
CA GLU A 570 -5.09 46.08 -14.62
C GLU A 570 -4.97 46.99 -13.38
N ASP A 571 -6.02 47.04 -12.55
CA ASP A 571 -6.07 47.84 -11.34
C ASP A 571 -5.01 47.38 -10.33
N PHE A 572 -4.82 46.07 -10.19
CA PHE A 572 -3.78 45.48 -9.35
C PHE A 572 -2.37 45.86 -9.84
N LEU A 573 -2.10 45.72 -11.15
CA LEU A 573 -0.79 46.11 -11.71
C LEU A 573 -0.52 47.61 -11.61
N LYS A 574 -1.55 48.47 -11.74
CA LYS A 574 -1.43 49.92 -11.52
C LYS A 574 -1.07 50.25 -10.07
N LEU A 575 -1.69 49.56 -9.12
CA LEU A 575 -1.41 49.74 -7.68
C LEU A 575 0.03 49.36 -7.33
N HIS A 576 0.58 48.34 -8.00
CA HIS A 576 1.92 47.80 -7.75
C HIS A 576 2.96 48.17 -8.83
N VAL A 577 2.71 49.23 -9.62
CA VAL A 577 3.51 49.58 -10.80
C VAL A 577 5.01 49.74 -10.50
N HIS A 578 5.37 50.21 -9.30
CA HIS A 578 6.76 50.38 -8.86
C HIS A 578 7.53 49.07 -8.74
N GLN A 579 6.84 47.98 -8.38
CA GLN A 579 7.40 46.64 -8.31
C GLN A 579 7.35 45.96 -9.68
N VAL A 580 6.26 46.16 -10.43
CA VAL A 580 6.03 45.57 -11.75
C VAL A 580 7.15 45.91 -12.75
N ILE A 581 7.65 47.15 -12.78
CA ILE A 581 8.72 47.56 -13.74
C ILE A 581 10.02 46.76 -13.55
N ASN A 582 10.23 46.18 -12.37
CA ASN A 582 11.45 45.45 -12.02
C ASN A 582 11.28 43.92 -12.13
N THR A 583 10.16 43.42 -12.70
CA THR A 583 9.93 41.99 -12.90
C THR A 583 10.17 41.59 -14.36
N PRO A 584 10.59 40.35 -14.63
CA PRO A 584 10.75 39.84 -16.00
C PRO A 584 9.42 39.83 -16.78
N GLY A 585 8.28 39.73 -16.10
CA GLY A 585 6.95 39.82 -16.70
C GLY A 585 6.62 41.19 -17.31
N TRP A 586 7.33 42.27 -16.95
CA TRP A 586 7.17 43.59 -17.59
C TRP A 586 7.47 43.56 -19.08
N ASP A 587 8.49 42.79 -19.48
CA ASP A 587 8.93 42.68 -20.87
C ASP A 587 7.94 41.89 -21.74
N LEU A 588 7.02 41.14 -21.13
CA LEU A 588 5.92 40.44 -21.82
C LEU A 588 4.77 41.39 -22.22
N LEU A 589 4.71 42.59 -21.64
CA LEU A 589 3.67 43.58 -21.93
C LEU A 589 4.03 44.40 -23.18
N SER A 590 3.04 44.70 -24.01
CA SER A 590 3.26 45.56 -25.19
C SER A 590 3.74 46.96 -24.76
N LYS A 591 4.53 47.64 -25.61
CA LYS A 591 5.03 48.99 -25.32
C LYS A 591 3.90 50.00 -25.06
N ASP A 592 2.75 49.81 -25.69
CA ASP A 592 1.57 50.65 -25.49
C ASP A 592 0.89 50.36 -24.14
N THR A 593 0.85 49.10 -23.72
CA THR A 593 0.37 48.68 -22.39
C THR A 593 1.28 49.22 -21.29
N GLN A 594 2.60 49.10 -21.46
CA GLN A 594 3.60 49.65 -20.53
C GLN A 594 3.41 51.16 -20.36
N ALA A 595 3.19 51.90 -21.46
CA ALA A 595 2.93 53.34 -21.41
C ALA A 595 1.62 53.69 -20.68
N LYS A 596 0.55 52.89 -20.85
CA LYS A 596 -0.74 53.06 -20.15
C LYS A 596 -0.63 52.80 -18.65
N LEU A 597 0.07 51.75 -18.23
CA LEU A 597 0.30 51.44 -16.82
C LEU A 597 1.14 52.54 -16.13
N LEU A 598 2.12 53.10 -16.84
CA LEU A 598 2.94 54.22 -16.35
C LEU A 598 2.20 55.56 -16.29
N GLN A 599 1.25 55.83 -17.19
CA GLN A 599 0.43 57.06 -17.15
C GLN A 599 -0.66 57.02 -16.07
N GLY A 600 -1.15 55.83 -15.71
CA GLY A 600 -2.17 55.65 -14.67
C GLY A 600 -1.62 55.62 -13.23
N GLY A 601 -0.32 55.40 -13.04
CA GLY A 601 0.34 55.45 -11.74
C GLY A 601 0.72 56.88 -11.37
N ASN A 602 0.30 57.37 -10.19
CA ASN A 602 0.74 58.66 -9.65
C ASN A 602 2.26 58.62 -9.37
N PHE A 603 3.09 58.94 -10.38
CA PHE A 603 4.53 59.08 -10.21
C PHE A 603 5.08 60.36 -10.86
N VAL A 604 5.80 61.13 -10.05
CA VAL A 604 6.65 62.25 -10.49
C VAL A 604 8.03 61.70 -10.79
N VAL A 605 8.44 61.76 -12.06
CA VAL A 605 9.80 61.41 -12.49
C VAL A 605 10.79 62.41 -11.89
N LEU A 606 11.49 62.02 -10.82
CA LEU A 606 12.72 62.70 -10.42
C LEU A 606 13.83 62.33 -11.41
N LYS A 607 14.03 63.21 -12.41
CA LYS A 607 15.25 63.18 -13.24
C LYS A 607 16.45 63.41 -12.32
N ASN A 608 17.20 62.36 -11.99
CA ASN A 608 18.55 62.53 -11.46
C ASN A 608 19.41 63.25 -12.52
N PRO A 609 20.12 64.33 -12.16
CA PRO A 609 21.01 65.00 -13.10
C PRO A 609 22.18 64.08 -13.48
N SER A 610 22.51 64.10 -14.77
CA SER A 610 23.64 63.37 -15.37
C SER A 610 24.92 63.50 -14.52
N PRO A 611 25.63 62.40 -14.22
CA PRO A 611 26.84 62.45 -13.41
C PRO A 611 27.99 63.14 -14.18
N ASP A 612 28.58 64.15 -13.53
CA ASP A 612 29.75 64.90 -14.00
C ASP A 612 30.94 63.96 -14.35
N PRO A 613 31.45 63.97 -15.60
CA PRO A 613 32.51 63.08 -16.06
C PRO A 613 33.83 63.22 -15.29
N LYS A 614 34.04 64.27 -14.49
CA LYS A 614 35.25 64.46 -13.67
C LYS A 614 35.24 63.68 -12.34
N LYS A 615 34.07 63.25 -11.83
CA LYS A 615 33.99 62.38 -10.63
C LYS A 615 34.21 60.90 -10.94
N LEU A 616 33.94 60.46 -12.18
CA LEU A 616 34.19 59.10 -12.66
C LEU A 616 35.69 58.76 -12.83
N ALA A 617 36.56 59.76 -13.01
CA ALA A 617 38.01 59.53 -13.15
C ALA A 617 38.71 59.20 -11.82
N LYS A 618 38.23 59.72 -10.67
CA LYS A 618 38.80 59.42 -9.35
C LYS A 618 38.32 58.07 -8.80
N ALA A 619 37.08 57.66 -9.05
CA ALA A 619 36.57 56.34 -8.65
C ALA A 619 37.25 55.18 -9.42
N ARG A 620 37.62 55.41 -10.70
CA ARG A 620 38.35 54.42 -11.52
C ARG A 620 39.78 54.12 -11.06
N THR A 621 40.37 54.94 -10.18
CA THR A 621 41.75 54.73 -9.69
C THR A 621 41.81 53.89 -8.41
N VAL A 622 40.71 53.80 -7.65
CA VAL A 622 40.68 53.05 -6.36
C VAL A 622 40.30 51.57 -6.55
N ILE A 623 39.51 51.24 -7.58
CA ILE A 623 39.05 49.86 -7.83
C ILE A 623 40.13 49.01 -8.55
N ARG A 624 41.17 49.63 -9.13
CA ARG A 624 42.30 48.91 -9.79
C ARG A 624 43.33 48.29 -8.83
N ARG A 625 43.18 48.40 -7.51
CA ARG A 625 44.18 47.88 -6.55
C ARG A 625 43.88 46.52 -5.92
N ASN A 626 42.63 46.04 -5.92
CA ASN A 626 42.28 44.80 -5.21
C ASN A 626 41.41 43.82 -6.03
N TYR A 627 41.84 43.44 -7.24
CA TYR A 627 41.36 42.18 -7.86
C TYR A 627 42.40 41.68 -8.86
N ILE A 628 43.03 40.53 -8.58
CA ILE A 628 43.71 39.72 -9.61
C ILE A 628 42.69 38.69 -10.11
N PRO A 629 42.57 38.50 -11.44
CA PRO A 629 41.57 37.63 -12.05
C PRO A 629 42.08 36.20 -12.24
N VAL A 630 41.20 35.21 -12.09
CA VAL A 630 41.40 33.85 -12.60
C VAL A 630 40.98 33.82 -14.07
N LEU A 631 41.89 33.39 -14.95
CA LEU A 631 41.63 33.14 -16.38
C LEU A 631 41.99 31.68 -16.74
N PRO A 632 41.42 31.15 -17.84
CA PRO A 632 41.05 29.73 -17.99
C PRO A 632 42.10 28.85 -18.69
N VAL A 633 41.82 27.55 -18.61
CA VAL A 633 42.54 26.38 -19.18
C VAL A 633 42.74 26.46 -20.70
N ARG A 634 43.93 26.06 -21.18
CA ARG A 634 44.15 25.58 -22.57
C ARG A 634 45.20 24.46 -22.66
N LYS A 635 44.94 23.53 -23.60
CA LYS A 635 45.66 22.27 -23.88
C LYS A 635 47.04 22.44 -24.55
N THR A 636 47.92 21.47 -24.23
CA THR A 636 49.00 20.81 -25.02
C THR A 636 50.09 21.65 -25.72
N THR A 637 51.36 21.49 -25.33
CA THR A 637 52.39 20.64 -26.01
C THR A 637 53.78 20.73 -25.35
N LYS A 638 54.58 19.68 -25.59
CA LYS A 638 55.88 19.28 -25.04
C LYS A 638 57.01 20.34 -25.15
N VAL A 639 57.99 20.31 -24.23
CA VAL A 639 59.42 19.90 -24.46
C VAL A 639 60.26 20.07 -23.17
N LYS A 640 61.24 19.17 -23.05
CA LYS A 640 62.20 18.84 -21.97
C LYS A 640 63.14 20.00 -21.54
N ALA A 641 63.59 19.99 -20.28
CA ALA A 641 64.89 19.40 -19.84
C ALA A 641 65.38 19.96 -18.48
N LYS A 642 65.81 19.05 -17.56
CA LYS A 642 67.06 19.05 -16.74
C LYS A 642 67.41 20.31 -15.90
N THR A 643 67.86 20.31 -14.63
CA THR A 643 68.38 19.32 -13.65
C THR A 643 68.73 20.08 -12.34
N VAL A 644 68.89 19.36 -11.20
CA VAL A 644 69.83 19.65 -10.05
C VAL A 644 69.40 20.83 -9.13
N SER A 645 69.42 20.83 -7.79
CA SER A 645 69.83 19.92 -6.70
C SER A 645 69.31 20.48 -5.34
N LYS A 646 69.11 19.57 -4.37
CA LYS A 646 69.00 19.73 -2.88
C LYS A 646 70.22 20.47 -2.24
N PRO A 647 70.33 20.62 -0.89
CA PRO A 647 69.36 20.96 0.20
C PRO A 647 69.97 21.93 1.28
N ARG A 648 69.24 22.22 2.38
CA ARG A 648 69.67 22.39 3.81
C ARG A 648 68.54 23.10 4.60
N ASP A 649 67.94 22.54 5.65
CA ASP A 649 68.38 22.17 7.02
C ASP A 649 68.27 23.30 8.08
N ASN A 650 67.84 22.86 9.27
CA ASN A 650 67.75 23.50 10.61
C ASN A 650 66.43 24.26 10.89
N GLY A 651 65.71 24.08 12.01
CA GLY A 651 65.95 23.37 13.27
C GLY A 651 65.64 24.27 14.48
N SER A 652 64.99 23.70 15.52
CA SER A 652 64.93 24.13 16.94
C SER A 652 63.77 24.99 17.49
N THR A 653 62.83 24.32 18.17
CA THR A 653 62.37 24.46 19.59
C THR A 653 62.52 25.76 20.40
N THR A 654 61.46 26.22 21.09
CA THR A 654 61.21 26.13 22.58
C THR A 654 60.11 27.07 23.15
N HIS A 655 59.29 26.50 24.07
CA HIS A 655 58.71 26.99 25.35
C HIS A 655 57.95 28.33 25.59
N GLN A 656 56.77 28.15 26.23
CA GLN A 656 56.22 28.77 27.48
C GLN A 656 55.48 30.13 27.53
N SER A 657 54.16 30.03 27.79
CA SER A 657 53.30 30.58 28.88
C SER A 657 53.22 32.09 29.28
N ILE A 658 51.96 32.59 29.21
CA ILE A 658 51.13 33.52 30.07
C ILE A 658 51.73 34.85 30.60
N PRO A 659 50.92 35.93 30.78
CA PRO A 659 50.39 36.24 32.13
C PRO A 659 48.99 36.96 32.23
N THR A 660 48.27 36.74 33.35
CA THR A 660 47.55 37.67 34.30
C THR A 660 46.43 38.63 33.81
N ASP A 661 45.42 39.10 34.56
CA ASP A 661 44.81 38.91 35.90
C ASP A 661 43.53 39.79 35.99
N GLN A 662 42.78 39.68 37.11
CA GLN A 662 41.83 40.63 37.75
C GLN A 662 40.32 40.43 37.47
N ASN A 663 39.38 40.56 38.41
CA ASN A 663 39.29 40.49 39.88
C ASN A 663 37.78 40.65 40.25
N ASN A 664 37.31 39.97 41.31
CA ASN A 664 36.19 40.29 42.26
C ASN A 664 34.84 40.88 41.76
N GLY A 665 33.66 40.51 42.27
CA GLY A 665 33.24 39.69 43.42
C GLY A 665 31.82 40.11 43.88
N ASN A 666 31.13 39.17 44.56
CA ASN A 666 30.10 39.37 45.60
C ASN A 666 28.73 40.01 45.23
N ASP A 667 27.57 39.67 45.82
CA ASP A 667 27.28 39.08 47.14
C ASP A 667 25.80 38.61 47.29
N THR A 668 25.59 37.59 48.16
CA THR A 668 24.44 37.35 49.09
C THR A 668 22.99 37.07 48.60
N LYS A 669 22.09 36.31 49.27
CA LYS A 669 22.03 35.26 50.34
C LYS A 669 20.53 34.92 50.57
N ARG A 670 20.22 33.66 51.00
CA ARG A 670 19.07 33.16 51.83
C ARG A 670 17.63 33.34 51.27
N GLY A 671 16.62 32.49 51.53
CA GLY A 671 16.43 31.28 52.34
C GLY A 671 14.90 31.03 52.55
N GLU A 672 14.52 29.75 52.73
CA GLU A 672 13.36 29.21 53.49
C GLU A 672 11.88 29.28 52.97
N THR A 673 11.35 28.09 52.64
CA THR A 673 10.08 27.40 53.04
C THR A 673 8.79 28.15 53.40
N THR A 674 7.62 27.70 52.85
CA THR A 674 6.51 26.99 53.56
C THR A 674 5.24 26.75 52.70
N HIS A 675 4.67 25.54 52.84
CA HIS A 675 3.26 25.04 52.83
C HIS A 675 2.04 25.71 52.15
N ASP A 676 1.28 24.80 51.49
CA ASP A 676 -0.18 24.53 51.51
C ASP A 676 -1.25 25.27 50.66
N GLN A 677 -1.99 24.39 49.94
CA GLN A 677 -3.45 24.28 49.73
C GLN A 677 -4.22 24.99 48.59
N SER A 678 -4.90 24.12 47.82
CA SER A 678 -6.31 24.12 47.36
C SER A 678 -6.79 24.96 46.17
N GLU A 679 -7.31 24.19 45.19
CA GLU A 679 -8.59 24.29 44.47
C GLU A 679 -8.90 25.37 43.39
N ASN A 680 -9.44 24.80 42.30
CA ASN A 680 -10.54 25.24 41.43
C ASN A 680 -10.29 26.18 40.22
N THR A 681 -10.43 25.53 39.05
CA THR A 681 -11.28 25.89 37.90
C THR A 681 -11.55 27.37 37.59
N ARG A 682 -11.10 27.81 36.41
CA ARG A 682 -11.97 28.45 35.38
C ARG A 682 -11.22 28.71 34.09
N GLU A 683 -11.93 28.45 33.00
CA GLU A 683 -11.67 28.90 31.65
C GLU A 683 -11.46 30.42 31.59
N ALA A 684 -10.49 30.85 30.77
CA ALA A 684 -10.58 32.08 30.00
C ALA A 684 -9.65 32.00 28.80
N THR A 685 -10.26 32.09 27.63
CA THR A 685 -9.71 32.37 26.31
C THR A 685 -8.95 33.71 26.28
N ALA A 686 -7.88 33.79 25.48
CA ALA A 686 -7.66 34.85 24.48
C ALA A 686 -6.20 34.87 23.98
N SER A 687 -6.05 34.55 22.69
CA SER A 687 -5.29 35.29 21.66
C SER A 687 -3.85 35.73 21.91
N GLY A 688 -2.95 35.29 21.01
CA GLY A 688 -1.82 36.12 20.59
C GLY A 688 -0.57 35.36 20.12
N ALA A 689 -0.50 35.01 18.84
CA ALA A 689 0.74 34.91 18.02
C ALA A 689 0.31 34.46 16.61
N CYS A 690 0.01 35.40 15.71
CA CYS A 690 0.94 35.93 14.71
C CYS A 690 1.46 34.84 13.78
N ALA A 691 0.68 34.62 12.72
CA ALA A 691 1.05 33.86 11.54
C ALA A 691 2.23 34.56 10.83
N VAL A 692 3.23 33.76 10.46
CA VAL A 692 4.08 34.01 9.31
C VAL A 692 3.91 32.76 8.46
N GLU A 693 3.14 32.92 7.39
CA GLU A 693 2.99 31.97 6.29
C GLU A 693 4.32 31.91 5.53
N ASP A 694 4.80 30.71 5.24
CA ASP A 694 5.69 30.45 4.11
C ASP A 694 5.26 29.13 3.46
N ASP A 695 4.89 29.28 2.18
CA ASP A 695 4.35 28.29 1.27
C ASP A 695 5.32 27.13 1.00
N LEU A 696 4.79 25.91 0.92
CA LEU A 696 5.46 24.78 0.28
C LEU A 696 4.41 23.81 -0.27
N GLU A 697 4.03 24.02 -1.53
CA GLU A 697 3.30 23.08 -2.37
C GLU A 697 4.01 21.72 -2.37
N VAL A 698 3.29 20.66 -1.98
CA VAL A 698 3.77 19.28 -2.00
C VAL A 698 3.18 18.56 -3.21
N LEU A 699 4.06 18.18 -4.14
CA LEU A 699 3.82 17.17 -5.16
C LEU A 699 3.62 15.80 -4.48
N GLY A 700 2.37 15.44 -4.21
CA GLY A 700 1.97 14.12 -3.70
C GLY A 700 1.51 13.20 -4.83
N ALA A 701 2.44 12.56 -5.54
CA ALA A 701 2.10 11.38 -6.34
C ALA A 701 2.21 10.14 -5.43
N GLY A 702 1.06 9.65 -4.96
CA GLY A 702 0.97 8.45 -4.12
C GLY A 702 1.38 7.19 -4.87
N VAL A 703 2.55 6.63 -4.52
CA VAL A 703 2.93 5.27 -4.88
C VAL A 703 2.45 4.34 -3.76
N GLN A 704 1.53 3.43 -4.10
CA GLN A 704 1.05 2.35 -3.23
C GLN A 704 2.22 1.44 -2.82
N MET A 705 2.37 1.17 -1.52
CA MET A 705 3.29 0.13 -1.03
C MET A 705 2.55 -1.22 -0.99
N GLU A 706 2.93 -2.16 -1.85
CA GLU A 706 2.49 -3.56 -1.78
C GLU A 706 3.14 -4.31 -0.60
N ALA A 707 2.48 -5.38 -0.14
CA ALA A 707 2.90 -6.26 0.96
C ALA A 707 4.26 -6.97 0.71
N PRO A 708 5.01 -7.36 1.75
CA PRO A 708 6.32 -7.99 1.59
C PRO A 708 6.19 -9.38 0.94
N VAL A 709 6.86 -9.54 -0.20
CA VAL A 709 7.04 -10.80 -0.93
C VAL A 709 8.02 -11.69 -0.16
N GLU A 710 7.75 -13.00 -0.05
CA GLU A 710 8.63 -13.97 0.62
C GLU A 710 10.05 -13.92 0.04
N CYS A 711 11.05 -13.80 0.92
CA CYS A 711 12.47 -13.53 0.61
C CYS A 711 13.14 -14.53 -0.37
N LYS A 712 12.56 -15.73 -0.57
CA LYS A 712 13.10 -16.74 -1.52
C LYS A 712 12.70 -16.50 -2.98
N ASP A 713 11.56 -15.87 -3.23
CA ASP A 713 11.11 -15.56 -4.60
C ASP A 713 11.76 -14.28 -5.15
N LEU A 714 12.34 -13.46 -4.28
CA LEU A 714 13.06 -12.22 -4.63
C LEU A 714 14.40 -12.48 -5.32
N GLU A 715 15.18 -13.49 -4.91
CA GLU A 715 16.50 -13.73 -5.52
C GLU A 715 16.41 -14.14 -7.00
N GLN A 716 15.38 -14.92 -7.38
CA GLN A 716 15.14 -15.33 -8.77
C GLN A 716 14.46 -14.24 -9.62
N ASN A 717 13.54 -13.45 -9.04
CA ASN A 717 12.85 -12.37 -9.75
C ASN A 717 13.69 -11.08 -9.88
N VAL A 718 14.54 -10.76 -8.91
CA VAL A 718 15.48 -9.61 -8.97
C VAL A 718 16.59 -9.88 -10.00
N ALA A 719 17.08 -11.13 -10.08
CA ALA A 719 18.09 -11.51 -11.06
C ALA A 719 17.60 -11.48 -12.51
N THR A 720 16.32 -11.76 -12.75
CA THR A 720 15.69 -11.71 -14.09
C THR A 720 15.18 -10.32 -14.46
N GLY A 721 14.74 -9.51 -13.49
CA GLY A 721 14.29 -8.12 -13.71
C GLY A 721 15.40 -7.13 -14.05
N LEU A 722 16.58 -7.22 -13.41
CA LEU A 722 17.69 -6.28 -13.62
C LEU A 722 18.30 -6.32 -15.03
N ALA A 723 18.17 -7.45 -15.74
CA ALA A 723 18.70 -7.62 -17.09
C ALA A 723 17.85 -6.93 -18.18
N GLY A 724 16.58 -6.61 -17.87
CA GLY A 724 15.62 -6.01 -18.81
C GLY A 724 15.37 -4.51 -18.63
N MET A 725 15.86 -3.89 -17.56
CA MET A 725 15.61 -2.48 -17.27
C MET A 725 16.40 -1.55 -18.20
N THR A 726 15.81 -0.41 -18.55
CA THR A 726 16.47 0.72 -19.20
C THR A 726 17.40 1.45 -18.23
N CYS A 727 18.31 2.27 -18.76
CA CYS A 727 19.18 3.13 -17.92
C CYS A 727 18.37 4.10 -17.06
N GLU A 728 17.23 4.60 -17.56
CA GLU A 728 16.36 5.52 -16.83
C GLU A 728 15.67 4.84 -15.66
N GLU A 729 15.09 3.66 -15.88
CA GLU A 729 14.49 2.85 -14.81
C GLU A 729 15.51 2.49 -13.73
N ARG A 730 16.77 2.20 -14.10
CA ARG A 730 17.84 1.95 -13.13
C ARG A 730 18.23 3.18 -12.31
N ARG A 731 18.18 4.39 -12.90
CA ARG A 731 18.38 5.64 -12.15
C ARG A 731 17.30 5.83 -11.10
N ILE A 732 16.04 5.60 -11.47
CA ILE A 732 14.90 5.67 -10.57
C ILE A 732 15.04 4.62 -9.47
N ALA A 733 15.33 3.37 -9.83
CA ALA A 733 15.50 2.27 -8.89
C ALA A 733 16.66 2.49 -7.90
N ALA A 734 17.75 3.13 -8.33
CA ALA A 734 18.84 3.50 -7.43
C ALA A 734 18.37 4.46 -6.33
N VAL A 735 17.65 5.53 -6.70
CA VAL A 735 17.14 6.53 -5.74
C VAL A 735 16.09 5.92 -4.81
N VAL A 736 15.07 5.27 -5.39
CA VAL A 736 13.96 4.68 -4.64
C VAL A 736 14.46 3.55 -3.73
N GLY A 737 15.29 2.65 -4.26
CA GLY A 737 15.85 1.54 -3.49
C GLY A 737 16.70 1.99 -2.31
N ALA A 738 17.47 3.06 -2.47
CA ALA A 738 18.28 3.61 -1.39
C ALA A 738 17.44 4.23 -0.26
N LEU A 739 16.38 4.96 -0.59
CA LEU A 739 15.45 5.55 0.39
C LEU A 739 14.61 4.49 1.10
N ILE A 740 14.10 3.49 0.36
CA ILE A 740 13.37 2.34 0.93
C ILE A 740 14.26 1.54 1.88
N ALA A 741 15.52 1.26 1.48
CA ALA A 741 16.46 0.53 2.32
C ALA A 741 16.79 1.26 3.63
N ASP A 742 16.93 2.59 3.58
CA ASP A 742 17.13 3.42 4.77
C ASP A 742 15.93 3.35 5.72
N ALA A 743 14.71 3.55 5.20
CA ALA A 743 13.47 3.45 5.98
C ALA A 743 13.25 2.03 6.55
N ALA A 744 13.62 0.99 5.79
CA ALA A 744 13.52 -0.40 6.22
C ALA A 744 14.46 -0.72 7.39
N ALA A 745 15.70 -0.19 7.36
CA ALA A 745 16.72 -0.48 8.36
C ALA A 745 16.61 0.40 9.62
N GLN A 746 16.05 1.60 9.49
CA GLN A 746 15.97 2.62 10.55
C GLN A 746 15.48 2.10 11.92
N PRO A 747 14.45 1.23 12.01
CA PRO A 747 13.93 0.81 13.31
C PRO A 747 14.83 -0.17 14.07
N LEU A 748 15.78 -0.84 13.41
CA LEU A 748 16.71 -1.80 14.03
C LEU A 748 18.17 -1.31 14.04
N HIS A 749 18.52 -0.31 13.25
CA HIS A 749 19.91 0.11 13.11
C HIS A 749 20.50 0.64 14.44
N TRP A 750 21.83 0.66 14.53
CA TRP A 750 22.58 1.05 15.73
C TRP A 750 22.35 0.19 16.99
N ASN A 751 21.76 -1.00 16.85
CA ASN A 751 21.85 -2.04 17.86
C ASN A 751 23.19 -2.77 17.77
N TYR A 752 24.20 -2.28 18.51
CA TYR A 752 25.55 -2.83 18.49
C TYR A 752 25.74 -4.08 19.35
N ASN A 753 24.81 -4.38 20.27
CA ASN A 753 24.89 -5.60 21.07
C ASN A 753 24.17 -6.73 20.34
N ILE A 754 24.94 -7.67 19.81
CA ILE A 754 24.42 -8.81 19.03
C ILE A 754 23.46 -9.67 19.86
N ASP A 755 23.74 -9.92 21.14
CA ASP A 755 22.84 -10.72 21.98
C ASP A 755 21.51 -10.01 22.22
N LYS A 756 21.55 -8.70 22.43
CA LYS A 756 20.36 -7.86 22.54
C LYS A 756 19.59 -7.86 21.22
N LEU A 757 20.28 -7.72 20.09
CA LEU A 757 19.66 -7.74 18.77
C LEU A 757 19.04 -9.11 18.45
N ASN A 758 19.72 -10.21 18.78
CA ASN A 758 19.17 -11.56 18.66
C ASN A 758 17.96 -11.76 19.57
N THR A 759 17.95 -11.15 20.76
CA THR A 759 16.78 -11.19 21.66
C THR A 759 15.61 -10.39 21.09
N ILE A 760 15.88 -9.25 20.44
CA ILE A 760 14.85 -8.41 19.78
C ILE A 760 14.26 -9.16 18.58
N ILE A 761 15.12 -9.68 17.70
CA ILE A 761 14.72 -10.31 16.44
C ILE A 761 14.15 -11.72 16.68
N GLY A 762 14.68 -12.47 17.64
CA GLY A 762 14.33 -13.86 17.86
C GLY A 762 14.59 -14.72 16.62
N ASP A 763 13.60 -15.53 16.24
CA ASP A 763 13.64 -16.39 15.05
C ASP A 763 13.00 -15.74 13.81
N GLN A 764 12.71 -14.43 13.85
CA GLN A 764 12.07 -13.72 12.75
C GLN A 764 12.98 -13.68 11.52
N LYS A 765 12.41 -14.02 10.36
CA LYS A 765 13.11 -14.02 9.06
C LYS A 765 13.03 -12.67 8.35
N GLU A 766 11.92 -11.96 8.51
CA GLU A 766 11.71 -10.63 7.93
C GLU A 766 11.95 -9.57 8.99
N ILE A 767 12.92 -8.68 8.73
CA ILE A 767 13.39 -7.69 9.71
C ILE A 767 13.29 -6.26 9.18
N ALA A 768 12.84 -6.06 7.94
CA ALA A 768 12.59 -4.74 7.39
C ALA A 768 11.41 -4.06 8.07
N PHE A 769 11.51 -2.74 8.27
CA PHE A 769 10.44 -1.90 8.81
C PHE A 769 9.91 -2.38 10.18
N TRP A 770 10.83 -2.84 11.03
CA TRP A 770 10.52 -3.45 12.34
C TRP A 770 9.66 -2.53 13.23
N GLU A 771 8.61 -3.09 13.84
CA GLU A 771 7.68 -2.37 14.71
C GLU A 771 7.36 -3.22 15.97
N PRO A 772 7.38 -2.64 17.18
CA PRO A 772 7.75 -1.26 17.48
C PRO A 772 9.25 -1.03 17.26
N SER A 773 9.63 0.20 16.87
CA SER A 773 11.03 0.56 16.66
C SER A 773 11.90 0.16 17.86
N ALA A 774 12.94 -0.63 17.59
CA ALA A 774 13.90 -1.08 18.60
C ALA A 774 15.22 -0.29 18.52
N ASN A 775 15.18 0.89 17.90
CA ASN A 775 16.32 1.78 17.80
C ASN A 775 16.65 2.36 19.18
N PRO A 776 17.91 2.25 19.65
CA PRO A 776 18.26 2.64 21.00
C PRO A 776 18.41 4.16 21.20
N PHE A 777 18.39 4.97 20.14
CA PHE A 777 18.68 6.40 20.17
C PHE A 777 17.45 7.25 19.86
N TYR A 778 16.64 6.87 18.87
CA TYR A 778 15.50 7.67 18.45
C TYR A 778 14.38 6.80 17.88
N CYS A 779 13.15 7.27 17.98
CA CYS A 779 11.96 6.60 17.48
C CYS A 779 11.19 7.54 16.56
N ARG A 780 11.00 7.10 15.31
CA ARG A 780 10.17 7.76 14.28
C ARG A 780 9.10 6.77 13.81
N PRO A 781 7.99 7.27 13.24
CA PRO A 781 6.98 6.40 12.65
C PRO A 781 7.58 5.44 11.61
N ARG A 782 7.10 4.19 11.57
CA ARG A 782 7.46 3.21 10.56
C ARG A 782 7.37 3.80 9.14
N GLY A 783 8.39 3.54 8.33
CA GLY A 783 8.50 4.06 6.96
C GLY A 783 9.12 5.46 6.88
N SER A 784 9.39 6.12 8.00
CA SER A 784 10.17 7.37 8.02
C SER A 784 11.65 7.07 7.77
N HIS A 785 12.34 7.99 7.09
CA HIS A 785 13.78 7.88 6.89
C HIS A 785 14.56 8.12 8.19
N SER A 786 15.80 7.65 8.20
CA SER A 786 16.82 8.17 9.10
C SER A 786 17.29 9.55 8.66
N CYS A 787 18.18 10.16 9.45
CA CYS A 787 18.87 11.38 9.05
C CYS A 787 19.75 11.24 7.79
N TYR A 788 20.08 10.01 7.40
CA TYR A 788 20.84 9.75 6.19
C TYR A 788 19.93 9.78 4.96
N GLY A 789 18.77 9.10 5.03
CA GLY A 789 17.76 9.15 3.97
C GLY A 789 17.20 10.55 3.78
N ASP A 790 16.93 11.28 4.87
CA ASP A 790 16.46 12.67 4.78
C ASP A 790 17.51 13.61 4.15
N GLN A 791 18.82 13.42 4.39
CA GLN A 791 19.85 14.17 3.66
C GLN A 791 19.81 13.85 2.15
N SER A 792 19.64 12.58 1.78
CA SER A 792 19.53 12.18 0.37
C SER A 792 18.28 12.79 -0.29
N TYR A 793 17.16 12.85 0.44
CA TYR A 793 15.95 13.53 0.01
C TYR A 793 16.16 15.04 -0.21
N VAL A 794 16.81 15.73 0.73
CA VAL A 794 17.14 17.17 0.58
C VAL A 794 18.03 17.41 -0.63
N ILE A 795 19.02 16.55 -0.87
CA ILE A 795 19.89 16.62 -2.05
C ILE A 795 19.07 16.43 -3.33
N LEU A 796 18.21 15.41 -3.38
CA LEU A 796 17.34 15.16 -4.53
C LEU A 796 16.44 16.38 -4.82
N LYS A 797 15.77 16.91 -3.78
CA LYS A 797 14.91 18.09 -3.90
C LYS A 797 15.69 19.29 -4.42
N SER A 798 16.88 19.56 -3.88
CA SER A 798 17.73 20.66 -4.33
C SER A 798 18.19 20.47 -5.79
N LEU A 799 18.57 19.26 -6.20
CA LEU A 799 18.94 18.97 -7.60
C LEU A 799 17.78 19.23 -8.57
N VAL A 800 16.56 18.85 -8.20
CA VAL A 800 15.36 19.07 -9.03
C VAL A 800 15.02 20.56 -9.09
N THR A 801 14.92 21.23 -7.94
CA THR A 801 14.55 22.66 -7.86
C THR A 801 15.51 23.56 -8.62
N ASN A 802 16.82 23.25 -8.59
CA ASN A 802 17.83 24.07 -9.26
C ASN A 802 18.21 23.57 -10.66
N ASN A 803 17.55 22.51 -11.16
CA ASN A 803 17.88 21.84 -12.43
C ASN A 803 19.38 21.49 -12.56
N GLY A 804 19.95 20.96 -11.47
CA GLY A 804 21.38 20.69 -11.34
C GLY A 804 21.91 21.00 -9.94
N LEU A 805 23.22 20.84 -9.75
CA LEU A 805 23.85 21.09 -8.45
C LEU A 805 24.13 22.58 -8.26
N ASP A 806 23.45 23.19 -7.29
CA ASP A 806 23.82 24.46 -6.68
C ASP A 806 24.21 24.20 -5.21
N VAL A 807 25.51 24.30 -4.91
CA VAL A 807 26.05 24.00 -3.57
C VAL A 807 25.53 24.99 -2.52
N ARG A 808 25.35 26.27 -2.88
CA ARG A 808 24.88 27.29 -1.92
C ARG A 808 23.41 27.07 -1.59
N ASN A 809 22.60 26.76 -2.60
CA ASN A 809 21.21 26.38 -2.37
C ASN A 809 21.13 25.09 -1.55
N LEU A 810 21.96 24.08 -1.86
CA LEU A 810 22.00 22.84 -1.09
C LEU A 810 22.37 23.07 0.38
N GLN A 811 23.37 23.91 0.67
CA GLN A 811 23.69 24.32 2.04
C GLN A 811 22.49 24.99 2.70
N LYS A 812 21.84 25.95 2.02
CA LYS A 812 20.64 26.62 2.52
C LYS A 812 19.51 25.63 2.84
N SER A 813 19.16 24.75 1.90
CA SER A 813 18.10 23.76 2.08
C SER A 813 18.43 22.74 3.17
N THR A 814 19.71 22.36 3.32
CA THR A 814 20.16 21.49 4.41
C THR A 814 19.99 22.20 5.77
N TYR A 815 20.32 23.49 5.84
CA TYR A 815 20.12 24.28 7.05
C TYR A 815 18.62 24.46 7.37
N GLU A 816 17.77 24.75 6.39
CA GLU A 816 16.32 24.88 6.58
C GLU A 816 15.68 23.56 7.05
N PHE A 817 16.14 22.43 6.52
CA PHE A 817 15.56 21.12 6.85
C PHE A 817 16.02 20.58 8.22
N PHE A 818 17.31 20.73 8.54
CA PHE A 818 17.89 20.19 9.76
C PHE A 818 18.08 21.23 10.87
N GLY A 819 17.85 22.52 10.61
CA GLY A 819 18.15 23.64 11.52
C GLY A 819 17.07 23.94 12.56
N PRO A 820 17.07 25.14 13.16
CA PRO A 820 16.18 25.50 14.25
C PRO A 820 14.69 25.37 13.91
N ASN A 821 13.85 25.06 14.91
CA ASN A 821 12.39 24.91 14.76
C ASN A 821 11.91 23.76 13.85
N THR A 822 12.72 22.72 13.67
CA THR A 822 12.38 21.52 12.88
C THR A 822 12.20 20.30 13.77
N ASP A 823 11.72 19.16 13.22
CA ASP A 823 11.71 17.84 13.90
C ASP A 823 13.12 17.39 14.33
N TYR A 824 14.16 18.00 13.78
CA TYR A 824 15.54 17.76 14.17
C TYR A 824 16.01 18.67 15.32
N ASP A 825 15.28 19.75 15.66
CA ASP A 825 15.63 20.72 16.71
C ASP A 825 15.19 20.30 18.12
N ASP A 826 15.56 19.08 18.48
CA ASP A 826 15.27 18.51 19.79
C ASP A 826 16.31 18.93 20.85
N LYS A 827 15.85 19.19 22.08
CA LYS A 827 16.70 19.68 23.18
C LYS A 827 17.75 18.68 23.62
N ASP A 828 17.43 17.39 23.59
CA ASP A 828 18.34 16.31 24.00
C ASP A 828 19.32 15.93 22.87
N ASN A 829 19.00 16.29 21.63
CA ASN A 829 19.83 16.06 20.44
C ASN A 829 20.51 17.34 19.90
N LYS A 830 20.35 18.50 20.55
CA LYS A 830 20.93 19.78 20.10
C LYS A 830 22.45 19.81 20.12
N GLU A 831 23.06 19.22 21.14
CA GLU A 831 24.52 19.17 21.32
C GLU A 831 25.08 17.76 21.03
N TYR A 832 26.37 17.69 20.68
CA TYR A 832 27.05 16.41 20.51
C TYR A 832 27.29 15.77 21.88
N GLN A 833 26.67 14.62 22.13
CA GLN A 833 26.88 13.83 23.34
C GLN A 833 27.78 12.63 23.03
N SER A 834 28.75 12.34 23.92
CA SER A 834 29.60 11.16 23.78
C SER A 834 28.78 9.88 24.02
N LYS A 835 29.19 8.74 23.44
CA LYS A 835 28.50 7.44 23.63
C LYS A 835 28.29 7.07 25.12
N SER A 836 29.18 7.51 26.01
CA SER A 836 29.09 7.29 27.47
C SER A 836 28.10 8.19 28.21
N ASP A 837 27.64 9.27 27.58
CA ASP A 837 26.64 10.18 28.14
C ASP A 837 25.22 9.81 27.69
N VAL A 838 25.11 9.12 26.54
CA VAL A 838 23.86 8.53 26.05
C VAL A 838 23.27 7.55 27.07
N SER A 839 24.11 6.77 27.75
CA SER A 839 23.68 5.80 28.78
C SER A 839 23.13 6.42 30.08
N LYS A 840 23.15 7.75 30.24
CA LYS A 840 22.76 8.45 31.47
C LYS A 840 21.41 9.19 31.37
N LYS A 841 20.73 9.15 30.20
CA LYS A 841 19.45 9.84 29.93
C LYS A 841 18.41 8.93 29.25
N VAL A 842 17.15 9.36 29.27
CA VAL A 842 15.98 8.66 28.72
C VAL A 842 15.99 8.69 27.19
N TYR A 843 16.67 7.71 26.57
CA TYR A 843 16.51 7.36 25.15
C TYR A 843 15.47 6.22 25.03
N PRO A 844 14.76 6.09 23.89
CA PRO A 844 14.89 6.86 22.64
C PRO A 844 14.14 8.20 22.65
N ILE A 845 14.67 9.21 21.94
CA ILE A 845 13.95 10.47 21.69
C ILE A 845 12.84 10.26 20.65
N LYS A 846 11.76 11.06 20.71
CA LYS A 846 10.64 11.02 19.74
C LYS A 846 10.77 12.11 18.66
N ALA A 847 11.96 12.20 18.07
CA ALA A 847 12.35 13.27 17.13
C ALA A 847 13.43 12.76 16.14
N GLY A 848 13.74 13.55 15.12
CA GLY A 848 14.82 13.26 14.18
C GLY A 848 16.22 13.31 14.82
N TRP A 849 17.09 12.37 14.47
CA TRP A 849 18.46 12.30 15.01
C TRP A 849 19.46 13.18 14.23
N ARG A 850 20.24 14.02 14.91
CA ARG A 850 21.29 14.85 14.30
C ARG A 850 22.64 14.19 14.59
N HIS A 851 23.22 13.52 13.61
CA HIS A 851 24.57 12.96 13.71
C HIS A 851 25.64 14.06 13.61
N GLY A 852 26.90 13.70 13.90
CA GLY A 852 27.98 14.66 14.11
C GLY A 852 28.25 15.60 12.94
N SER A 853 28.21 15.09 11.70
CA SER A 853 28.44 15.91 10.51
C SER A 853 27.36 16.96 10.29
N VAL A 854 26.07 16.63 10.49
CA VAL A 854 24.99 17.61 10.43
C VAL A 854 25.12 18.66 11.55
N LYS A 855 25.51 18.25 12.76
CA LYS A 855 25.73 19.20 13.88
C LYS A 855 26.83 20.21 13.58
N GLU A 856 27.99 19.73 13.10
CA GLU A 856 29.09 20.63 12.76
C GLU A 856 28.76 21.48 11.52
N PHE A 857 28.02 20.93 10.55
CA PHE A 857 27.48 21.68 9.42
C PHE A 857 26.64 22.87 9.87
N LEU A 858 25.62 22.66 10.71
CA LEU A 858 24.75 23.73 11.20
C LEU A 858 25.56 24.83 11.87
N LYS A 859 26.51 24.44 12.74
CA LYS A 859 27.40 25.38 13.44
C LYS A 859 28.30 26.17 12.50
N LYS A 860 28.94 25.53 11.50
CA LYS A 860 29.81 26.21 10.52
C LYS A 860 29.00 27.11 9.58
N TYR A 861 27.80 26.69 9.21
CA TYR A 861 26.88 27.48 8.37
C TYR A 861 26.37 28.73 9.10
N GLU A 862 25.98 28.63 10.37
CA GLU A 862 25.61 29.78 11.21
C GLU A 862 26.76 30.79 11.39
N GLN A 863 28.01 30.30 11.36
CA GLN A 863 29.22 31.15 11.39
C GLN A 863 29.54 31.80 10.03
N GLY A 864 28.80 31.46 8.97
CA GLY A 864 29.01 31.99 7.62
C GLY A 864 30.28 31.47 6.95
N LEU A 865 30.78 30.29 7.35
CA LEU A 865 31.94 29.66 6.69
C LEU A 865 31.52 29.05 5.35
N GLU A 866 32.37 29.20 4.32
CA GLU A 866 32.12 28.58 3.00
C GLU A 866 32.31 27.06 3.04
N ASP A 867 33.31 26.60 3.80
CA ASP A 867 33.55 25.17 4.04
C ASP A 867 32.77 24.70 5.27
N THR A 868 31.64 24.05 5.02
CA THR A 868 30.68 23.66 6.05
C THR A 868 30.83 22.20 6.49
N GLY A 869 31.63 21.40 5.80
CA GLY A 869 31.75 19.96 6.09
C GLY A 869 32.51 19.68 7.39
N CYS A 870 32.23 18.54 8.02
CA CYS A 870 32.95 18.09 9.20
C CYS A 870 34.30 17.43 8.84
N ASP A 871 35.40 17.97 9.36
CA ASP A 871 36.76 17.48 9.06
C ASP A 871 37.14 16.19 9.80
N LYS A 872 36.36 15.81 10.81
CA LYS A 872 36.64 14.68 11.71
C LYS A 872 35.75 13.47 11.48
N ASP A 873 34.70 13.63 10.68
CA ASP A 873 33.75 12.56 10.42
C ASP A 873 34.23 11.71 9.24
N GLU A 874 34.58 10.46 9.54
CA GLU A 874 35.04 9.45 8.59
C GLU A 874 34.01 8.32 8.41
N GLN A 875 32.77 8.52 8.88
CA GLN A 875 31.69 7.56 8.73
C GLN A 875 31.22 7.46 7.27
N MET A 876 30.58 6.34 6.94
CA MET A 876 30.14 5.96 5.59
C MET A 876 28.90 6.73 5.08
N ASP A 877 28.46 7.75 5.81
CA ASP A 877 27.23 8.53 5.57
C ASP A 877 27.15 9.11 4.15
N CYS A 878 28.30 9.38 3.54
CA CYS A 878 28.43 9.84 2.16
C CYS A 878 27.77 8.95 1.11
N VAL A 879 27.73 7.63 1.31
CA VAL A 879 27.27 6.67 0.29
C VAL A 879 25.80 6.86 -0.07
N LEU A 880 24.93 7.12 0.91
CA LEU A 880 23.50 7.32 0.65
C LEU A 880 23.22 8.68 0.00
N ARG A 881 24.04 9.70 0.31
CA ARG A 881 23.86 11.09 -0.14
C ARG A 881 24.27 11.30 -1.59
N ILE A 882 25.21 10.51 -2.10
CA ILE A 882 25.63 10.61 -3.50
C ILE A 882 24.61 9.98 -4.47
N VAL A 883 23.68 9.15 -4.01
CA VAL A 883 22.77 8.38 -4.88
C VAL A 883 22.01 9.28 -5.87
N PRO A 884 21.36 10.39 -5.45
CA PRO A 884 20.67 11.30 -6.37
C PRO A 884 21.61 11.95 -7.38
N VAL A 885 22.85 12.25 -6.95
CA VAL A 885 23.87 12.85 -7.81
C VAL A 885 24.30 11.86 -8.89
N VAL A 886 24.60 10.61 -8.52
CA VAL A 886 24.98 9.59 -9.50
C VAL A 886 23.81 9.28 -10.43
N ALA A 887 22.58 9.20 -9.92
CA ALA A 887 21.40 9.00 -10.74
C ALA A 887 21.25 10.10 -11.82
N LEU A 888 21.45 11.36 -11.46
CA LEU A 888 21.35 12.48 -12.40
C LEU A 888 22.54 12.58 -13.36
N TYR A 889 23.77 12.31 -12.88
CA TYR A 889 25.00 12.60 -13.61
C TYR A 889 25.73 11.38 -14.19
N ALA A 890 25.27 10.14 -13.95
CA ALA A 890 25.92 8.93 -14.47
C ALA A 890 26.16 9.00 -15.99
N GLY A 891 27.39 8.67 -16.40
CA GLY A 891 27.87 8.75 -17.78
C GLY A 891 28.44 10.12 -18.18
N ARG A 892 28.41 11.11 -17.29
CA ARG A 892 28.98 12.44 -17.54
C ARG A 892 30.36 12.59 -16.89
N PRO A 893 31.30 13.30 -17.55
CA PRO A 893 32.66 13.47 -17.04
C PRO A 893 32.74 14.31 -15.76
N ASP A 894 31.72 15.10 -15.45
CA ASP A 894 31.63 15.97 -14.28
C ASP A 894 30.99 15.29 -13.05
N MET A 895 30.49 14.05 -13.17
CA MET A 895 29.74 13.36 -12.11
C MET A 895 30.48 13.32 -10.76
N LEU A 896 31.76 12.95 -10.77
CA LEU A 896 32.56 12.79 -9.56
C LEU A 896 32.87 14.13 -8.88
N GLU A 897 33.06 15.20 -9.66
CA GLU A 897 33.23 16.55 -9.12
C GLU A 897 31.96 17.01 -8.40
N LYS A 898 30.78 16.71 -8.97
CA LYS A 898 29.49 16.99 -8.34
C LYS A 898 29.28 16.14 -7.08
N ALA A 899 29.64 14.85 -7.13
CA ALA A 899 29.53 13.96 -5.98
C ALA A 899 30.43 14.43 -4.81
N GLU A 900 31.68 14.80 -5.09
CA GLU A 900 32.59 15.36 -4.09
C GLU A 900 32.03 16.66 -3.48
N SER A 901 31.53 17.57 -4.31
CA SER A 901 30.94 18.83 -3.85
C SER A 901 29.78 18.61 -2.89
N VAL A 902 28.94 17.59 -3.14
CA VAL A 902 27.82 17.21 -2.26
C VAL A 902 28.30 16.57 -0.96
N ILE A 903 29.32 15.70 -1.00
CA ILE A 903 29.92 15.12 0.21
C ILE A 903 30.46 16.23 1.13
N ARG A 904 31.18 17.19 0.54
CA ARG A 904 31.82 18.32 1.24
C ARG A 904 30.85 19.30 1.90
N VAL A 905 29.55 19.23 1.61
CA VAL A 905 28.56 20.04 2.33
C VAL A 905 28.55 19.69 3.82
N THR A 906 28.60 18.40 4.17
CA THR A 906 28.48 17.94 5.57
C THR A 906 29.66 17.11 6.06
N GLN A 907 30.50 16.53 5.19
CA GLN A 907 31.73 15.82 5.55
C GLN A 907 32.92 16.30 4.70
N ASN A 908 34.04 16.65 5.33
CA ASN A 908 35.21 17.19 4.63
C ASN A 908 36.48 16.33 4.75
N SER A 909 36.38 15.14 5.35
CA SER A 909 37.52 14.23 5.49
C SER A 909 37.89 13.57 4.17
N ASP A 910 39.20 13.45 3.89
CA ASP A 910 39.69 12.78 2.67
C ASP A 910 39.23 11.32 2.59
N THR A 911 39.10 10.67 3.75
CA THR A 911 38.55 9.30 3.88
C THR A 911 37.10 9.24 3.36
N SER A 912 36.21 10.12 3.82
CA SER A 912 34.82 10.13 3.39
C SER A 912 34.67 10.45 1.89
N VAL A 913 35.50 11.36 1.37
CA VAL A 913 35.49 11.73 -0.06
C VAL A 913 35.96 10.55 -0.92
N ALA A 914 37.09 9.93 -0.59
CA ALA A 914 37.60 8.79 -1.35
C ALA A 914 36.60 7.62 -1.36
N VAL A 915 36.01 7.31 -0.21
CA VAL A 915 35.02 6.24 -0.07
C VAL A 915 33.73 6.56 -0.82
N GLY A 916 33.19 7.77 -0.68
CA GLY A 916 32.00 8.22 -1.39
C GLY A 916 32.19 8.21 -2.91
N LEU A 917 33.34 8.67 -3.41
CA LEU A 917 33.64 8.64 -4.84
C LEU A 917 33.82 7.20 -5.37
N ALA A 918 34.40 6.29 -4.61
CA ALA A 918 34.44 4.89 -5.01
C ALA A 918 33.04 4.26 -5.05
N ALA A 919 32.18 4.56 -4.07
CA ALA A 919 30.79 4.13 -4.10
C ALA A 919 30.03 4.71 -5.30
N ALA A 920 30.30 5.96 -5.68
CA ALA A 920 29.72 6.59 -6.87
C ALA A 920 30.10 5.84 -8.16
N ARG A 921 31.36 5.42 -8.29
CA ARG A 921 31.84 4.63 -9.43
C ARG A 921 31.15 3.27 -9.51
N ILE A 922 31.02 2.59 -8.36
CA ILE A 922 30.35 1.29 -8.29
C ILE A 922 28.89 1.45 -8.73
N LEU A 923 28.17 2.42 -8.17
CA LEU A 923 26.78 2.67 -8.53
C LEU A 923 26.62 3.07 -10.00
N GLU A 924 27.53 3.87 -10.54
CA GLU A 924 27.54 4.25 -11.96
C GLU A 924 27.66 3.02 -12.88
N GLN A 925 28.47 2.01 -12.52
CA GLN A 925 28.55 0.76 -13.30
C GLN A 925 27.18 0.10 -13.41
N TYR A 926 26.44 -0.01 -12.31
CA TYR A 926 25.12 -0.63 -12.30
C TYR A 926 24.07 0.23 -13.03
N ILE A 927 24.13 1.55 -12.92
CA ILE A 927 23.20 2.44 -13.63
C ILE A 927 23.43 2.36 -15.14
N LEU A 928 24.68 2.41 -15.61
CA LEU A 928 24.98 2.41 -17.04
C LEU A 928 24.82 1.03 -17.68
N TYR A 929 25.25 -0.02 -16.99
CA TYR A 929 25.40 -1.35 -17.59
C TYR A 929 24.49 -2.44 -17.01
N GLY A 930 23.70 -2.15 -15.96
CA GLY A 930 22.85 -3.13 -15.30
C GLY A 930 23.65 -4.10 -14.42
N LYS A 931 23.15 -5.33 -14.26
CA LYS A 931 23.84 -6.37 -13.48
C LYS A 931 25.16 -6.74 -14.14
N LYS A 932 26.27 -6.42 -13.47
CA LYS A 932 27.62 -6.64 -13.95
C LYS A 932 28.47 -7.30 -12.86
N GLU A 933 28.85 -8.55 -13.07
CA GLU A 933 29.57 -9.36 -12.05
C GLU A 933 30.96 -8.82 -11.73
N ASP A 934 31.61 -8.16 -12.70
CA ASP A 934 32.95 -7.58 -12.59
C ASP A 934 32.92 -6.06 -12.30
N ALA A 935 31.80 -5.52 -11.80
CA ALA A 935 31.65 -4.08 -11.55
C ALA A 935 32.68 -3.57 -10.53
N ILE A 936 32.92 -4.32 -9.45
CA ILE A 936 33.88 -3.94 -8.40
C ILE A 936 35.31 -4.02 -8.93
N GLU A 937 35.63 -5.06 -9.71
CA GLU A 937 36.92 -5.23 -10.38
C GLU A 937 37.22 -4.07 -11.34
N CYS A 938 36.23 -3.64 -12.14
CA CYS A 938 36.36 -2.47 -13.02
C CYS A 938 36.69 -1.19 -12.23
N VAL A 939 36.05 -0.99 -11.07
CA VAL A 939 36.34 0.16 -10.20
C VAL A 939 37.73 0.04 -9.58
N ILE A 940 38.14 -1.16 -9.16
CA ILE A 940 39.51 -1.42 -8.66
C ILE A 940 40.55 -1.06 -9.74
N GLU A 941 40.31 -1.42 -11.00
CA GLU A 941 41.19 -1.05 -12.11
C GLU A 941 41.23 0.47 -12.33
N GLU A 942 40.07 1.14 -12.28
CA GLU A 942 39.98 2.59 -12.40
C GLU A 942 40.73 3.31 -11.27
N LEU A 943 40.56 2.88 -10.02
CA LEU A 943 41.25 3.44 -8.85
C LEU A 943 42.78 3.24 -8.93
N ASN A 944 43.23 2.14 -9.53
CA ASN A 944 44.65 1.88 -9.75
C ASN A 944 45.23 2.66 -10.95
N ASN A 945 44.39 3.21 -11.82
CA ASN A 945 44.84 3.96 -13.00
C ASN A 945 45.50 5.30 -12.58
N PRO A 946 46.78 5.53 -12.93
CA PRO A 946 47.46 6.79 -12.62
C PRO A 946 46.83 8.03 -13.27
N ASN A 947 46.07 7.85 -14.36
CA ASN A 947 45.45 8.93 -15.14
C ASN A 947 43.92 8.97 -14.98
N ARG A 948 43.38 8.41 -13.90
CA ARG A 948 41.94 8.39 -13.62
C ARG A 948 41.33 9.78 -13.44
N SER A 949 40.01 9.88 -13.65
CA SER A 949 39.22 11.08 -13.37
C SER A 949 39.10 11.29 -11.86
N ASN A 950 39.17 12.53 -11.39
CA ASN A 950 39.09 12.91 -9.96
C ASN A 950 39.94 12.01 -9.02
N PRO A 951 41.29 12.09 -9.08
CA PRO A 951 42.18 11.25 -8.29
C PRO A 951 42.21 11.67 -6.81
N GLN A 952 42.05 10.70 -5.91
CA GLN A 952 42.20 10.85 -4.46
C GLN A 952 43.48 10.17 -3.98
N ASP A 953 44.04 10.68 -2.88
CA ASP A 953 45.27 10.13 -2.29
C ASP A 953 45.10 8.70 -1.76
N LEU A 954 43.89 8.36 -1.31
CA LEU A 954 43.55 7.07 -0.71
C LEU A 954 43.12 5.99 -1.73
N ASP A 955 43.00 6.31 -3.02
CA ASP A 955 42.43 5.39 -4.02
C ASP A 955 43.15 4.04 -4.11
N LYS A 956 44.49 4.03 -4.00
CA LYS A 956 45.28 2.80 -4.03
C LYS A 956 45.02 1.92 -2.81
N ALA A 957 44.89 2.54 -1.63
CA ALA A 957 44.59 1.83 -0.40
C ALA A 957 43.18 1.24 -0.48
N LEU A 958 42.21 2.02 -0.96
CA LEU A 958 40.83 1.60 -1.13
C LEU A 958 40.69 0.47 -2.17
N ALA A 959 41.41 0.55 -3.29
CA ALA A 959 41.48 -0.53 -4.27
C ALA A 959 42.07 -1.84 -3.68
N GLY A 960 43.02 -1.71 -2.74
CA GLY A 960 43.53 -2.83 -1.96
C GLY A 960 42.45 -3.45 -1.07
N GLN A 961 41.75 -2.62 -0.29
CA GLN A 961 40.67 -3.08 0.61
C GLN A 961 39.50 -3.70 -0.16
N LEU A 962 39.05 -3.10 -1.26
CA LEU A 962 38.01 -3.67 -2.11
C LEU A 962 38.40 -5.05 -2.64
N ARG A 963 39.68 -5.25 -2.98
CA ARG A 963 40.19 -6.56 -3.40
C ARG A 963 40.18 -7.57 -2.26
N GLU A 964 40.51 -7.16 -1.03
CA GLU A 964 40.42 -8.04 0.14
C GLU A 964 38.97 -8.44 0.46
N VAL A 965 38.02 -7.52 0.32
CA VAL A 965 36.59 -7.80 0.48
C VAL A 965 36.09 -8.75 -0.60
N LEU A 966 36.50 -8.54 -1.86
CA LEU A 966 36.14 -9.40 -2.98
C LEU A 966 36.65 -10.84 -2.83
N GLN A 967 37.80 -11.03 -2.17
CA GLN A 967 38.31 -12.37 -1.82
C GLN A 967 37.40 -13.11 -0.81
N CYS A 968 36.53 -12.40 -0.10
CA CYS A 968 35.57 -12.96 0.84
C CYS A 968 34.17 -13.15 0.23
N LYS A 969 33.99 -12.96 -1.10
CA LYS A 969 32.66 -12.98 -1.74
C LYS A 969 31.88 -14.28 -1.54
N ASP A 970 32.59 -15.41 -1.42
CA ASP A 970 32.01 -16.75 -1.25
C ASP A 970 31.94 -17.19 0.22
N ILE A 971 32.25 -16.28 1.15
CA ILE A 971 32.25 -16.52 2.60
C ILE A 971 30.99 -15.89 3.21
N ASP A 972 30.37 -16.60 4.15
CA ASP A 972 29.26 -16.08 4.96
C ASP A 972 29.58 -14.67 5.52
N HIS A 973 28.62 -13.74 5.38
CA HIS A 973 28.82 -12.33 5.72
C HIS A 973 29.27 -12.12 7.17
N ARG A 974 28.70 -12.87 8.13
CA ARG A 974 29.06 -12.77 9.56
C ARG A 974 30.51 -13.22 9.78
N THR A 975 30.96 -14.23 9.05
CA THR A 975 32.34 -14.72 9.08
C THR A 975 33.30 -13.74 8.41
N ALA A 976 32.91 -13.16 7.28
CA ALA A 976 33.69 -12.14 6.58
C ALA A 976 33.84 -10.87 7.42
N ALA A 977 32.77 -10.37 8.05
CA ALA A 977 32.79 -9.17 8.89
C ALA A 977 33.79 -9.29 10.06
N LYS A 978 33.87 -10.46 10.71
CA LYS A 978 34.84 -10.74 11.78
C LYS A 978 36.30 -10.60 11.33
N LYS A 979 36.61 -10.93 10.07
CA LYS A 979 37.97 -10.79 9.49
C LYS A 979 38.41 -9.32 9.46
N PHE A 980 37.46 -8.41 9.30
CA PHE A 980 37.71 -6.96 9.22
C PHE A 980 37.52 -6.24 10.57
N ARG A 981 37.40 -6.99 11.69
CA ARG A 981 37.22 -6.44 13.04
C ARG A 981 36.03 -5.47 13.16
N ILE A 982 34.97 -5.76 12.42
CA ILE A 982 33.66 -5.17 12.65
C ILE A 982 33.07 -5.96 13.82
N ASP A 983 33.48 -5.60 15.04
CA ASP A 983 33.08 -6.25 16.29
C ASP A 983 31.67 -5.84 16.73
#